data_AF-A0A7L2UHI1-F1
#
_entry.id   AF-A0A7L2UHI1-F1
#
_cell.length_a   1.000
_cell.length_b   1.000
_cell.length_c   1.000
_cell.angle_alpha   90.00
_cell.angle_beta   90.00
_cell.angle_gamma   90.00
#
_symmetry.space_group_name_H-M   'P 1'
#
loop_
_entity.id
_entity.type
_entity.pdbx_description
1 polymer ?
#
loop_
_entity_poly.entity_id
_entity_poly.type
_entity_poly.pdbx_seq_one_letter_code
_entity_poly.pdbx_strand_id
1 'polypeptide(L)'
;LFLSGYLQEAYLWTKQVLAIMEKSVVLLQEVTDGSLYEGVAYGSYTTRSLFQYMFLVQRHFDIDHFSHPWLKQHFAFMYRTVLPGFQRTVAIADSNYNWFYGPESQLVFLDKFVMRNGSGNWLAEQIRRNRVVEGPGTPSKGQRWCTLHTEFLWYDASLRSVPPPDYGVPKLHYFEDWGVVTYGSALPAEINRPFLSFKSGKLGGRAIYDIVHKNKYKEWIKGWRNFNAGHEHPDQNSFTFAPNGVPFITEALYGPKYTFLNNVLMFSPAVSKSCFSPWEGQITEDCSSKWLKYKHDLAGDCQGRVVAAMERSGVVFIRGEGVGAYNPKLKLRKLQRNLILLHPQLLLLVDQIHLEDDSPLEAATSFFHNVDVPFEETVVDDVHGAFIRHRDGIYKMYWMDDTGHSEKAAITSRMYPRGYPYNGTNYVNVTTLLRHPVTRAIYLFIGPSIDVQSFTVRGDSPQLDVFITTNEHAYTVYLWPVEDGSRSAFAQVIADRQKIVFDRASAIRSSAVPEVKDYVGIVERNLQHFKPVFQQLEKQILSRVRNTASFRKTAERLLRFSDKRQTEEAIDRIFAISQRQQQQHGRAKKNRKVAKGYKFVDAVPDIFAQIEVNERKVRQKAQTQAQKELPVDEDEEMKDLLDFADITYVKHKTGVSIKGRSGLAQMVTTARSSAPSISASYTRLFLILNIAIFFVMLAMQLTYFQKAKRLHGQRCLYAILLVDSCILLWLYSSCSQSQC
;
A
#
# COMPACT_ATOMS: atom_id res chain seq x y z
N LEU A 1 -26.07 -25.44 -2.94
CA LEU A 1 -27.04 -25.67 -1.84
C LEU A 1 -27.05 -24.56 -0.77
N PHE A 2 -26.12 -23.59 -0.77
CA PHE A 2 -26.02 -22.55 0.27
C PHE A 2 -26.79 -21.23 0.01
N LEU A 3 -27.40 -20.99 -1.16
CA LEU A 3 -28.06 -19.71 -1.50
C LEU A 3 -29.58 -19.77 -1.67
N SER A 4 -30.24 -20.84 -1.18
CA SER A 4 -31.67 -21.08 -1.40
C SER A 4 -32.65 -20.06 -0.74
N GLY A 5 -32.17 -18.97 -0.12
CA GLY A 5 -33.03 -18.00 0.57
C GLY A 5 -32.44 -16.61 0.84
N TYR A 6 -31.31 -16.24 0.24
CA TYR A 6 -30.59 -14.97 0.52
C TYR A 6 -30.40 -14.10 -0.74
N LEU A 7 -31.16 -14.33 -1.80
CA LEU A 7 -30.97 -13.64 -3.08
C LEU A 7 -31.19 -12.12 -3.00
N GLN A 8 -32.08 -11.64 -2.13
CA GLN A 8 -32.35 -10.20 -2.00
C GLN A 8 -31.14 -9.44 -1.41
N GLU A 9 -30.61 -9.92 -0.29
CA GLU A 9 -29.43 -9.35 0.38
C GLU A 9 -28.20 -9.47 -0.52
N ALA A 10 -27.96 -10.65 -1.07
CA ALA A 10 -26.84 -10.89 -1.97
C ALA A 10 -26.91 -10.02 -3.23
N TYR A 11 -28.10 -9.72 -3.76
CA TYR A 11 -28.26 -8.82 -4.91
C TYR A 11 -27.81 -7.41 -4.58
N LEU A 12 -28.25 -6.87 -3.43
CA LEU A 12 -27.87 -5.53 -2.98
C LEU A 12 -26.36 -5.43 -2.72
N TRP A 13 -25.78 -6.42 -2.03
CA TRP A 13 -24.34 -6.45 -1.77
C TRP A 13 -23.53 -6.56 -3.06
N THR A 14 -23.95 -7.44 -3.98
CA THR A 14 -23.29 -7.61 -5.28
C THR A 14 -23.34 -6.32 -6.09
N LYS A 15 -24.52 -5.69 -6.17
CA LYS A 15 -24.68 -4.42 -6.88
C LYS A 15 -23.77 -3.33 -6.32
N GLN A 16 -23.69 -3.22 -4.99
CA GLN A 16 -22.83 -2.23 -4.33
C GLN A 16 -21.35 -2.50 -4.57
N VAL A 17 -20.90 -3.75 -4.47
CA VAL A 17 -19.50 -4.14 -4.74
C VAL A 17 -19.12 -3.83 -6.19
N LEU A 18 -19.94 -4.26 -7.15
CA LEU A 18 -19.70 -3.98 -8.57
C LEU A 18 -19.68 -2.46 -8.83
N ALA A 19 -20.60 -1.70 -8.26
CA ALA A 19 -20.65 -0.25 -8.48
C ALA A 19 -19.41 0.50 -7.94
N ILE A 20 -18.77 -0.01 -6.88
CA ILE A 20 -17.52 0.55 -6.36
C ILE A 20 -16.33 0.09 -7.21
N MET A 21 -16.18 -1.23 -7.36
CA MET A 21 -15.00 -1.81 -8.01
C MET A 21 -14.92 -1.46 -9.49
N GLU A 22 -16.03 -1.45 -10.22
CA GLU A 22 -16.03 -1.08 -11.64
C GLU A 22 -15.58 0.38 -11.85
N LYS A 23 -15.95 1.30 -10.95
CA LYS A 23 -15.44 2.68 -11.00
C LYS A 23 -13.93 2.70 -10.78
N SER A 24 -13.45 2.00 -9.74
CA SER A 24 -12.02 1.91 -9.45
C SER A 24 -11.23 1.30 -10.62
N VAL A 25 -11.75 0.26 -11.27
CA VAL A 25 -11.13 -0.35 -12.46
C VAL A 25 -11.10 0.63 -13.63
N VAL A 26 -12.15 1.42 -13.86
CA VAL A 26 -12.13 2.46 -14.89
C VAL A 26 -11.07 3.53 -14.60
N LEU A 27 -10.97 4.02 -13.35
CA LEU A 27 -9.95 5.00 -12.96
C LEU A 27 -8.52 4.44 -13.12
N LEU A 28 -8.34 3.14 -12.84
CA LEU A 28 -7.07 2.43 -12.96
C LEU A 28 -6.55 2.37 -14.40
N GLN A 29 -7.39 2.61 -15.42
CA GLN A 29 -6.94 2.68 -16.82
C GLN A 29 -5.94 3.81 -17.06
N GLU A 30 -5.95 4.85 -16.23
CA GLU A 30 -5.02 5.97 -16.36
C GLU A 30 -3.63 5.70 -15.77
N VAL A 31 -3.50 4.64 -14.97
CA VAL A 31 -2.21 4.18 -14.46
C VAL A 31 -1.54 3.33 -15.55
N THR A 32 -0.70 3.96 -16.35
CA THR A 32 -0.17 3.37 -17.59
C THR A 32 1.04 2.47 -17.41
N ASP A 33 1.68 2.49 -16.24
CA ASP A 33 2.93 1.76 -15.95
C ASP A 33 2.73 0.49 -15.12
N GLY A 34 1.47 0.14 -14.81
CA GLY A 34 1.14 -1.05 -14.02
C GLY A 34 1.43 -0.92 -12.52
N SER A 35 1.88 0.25 -12.05
CA SER A 35 2.22 0.49 -10.66
C SER A 35 1.01 0.71 -9.75
N LEU A 36 1.25 0.81 -8.45
CA LEU A 36 0.30 1.30 -7.46
C LEU A 36 1.03 2.28 -6.52
N TYR A 37 0.42 3.45 -6.29
CA TYR A 37 1.07 4.57 -5.60
C TYR A 37 1.50 4.26 -4.15
N GLU A 38 0.80 3.34 -3.47
CA GLU A 38 1.10 2.90 -2.11
C GLU A 38 2.34 1.99 -1.99
N GLY A 39 3.06 1.77 -3.09
CA GLY A 39 4.26 0.95 -3.11
C GLY A 39 4.00 -0.55 -3.21
N VAL A 40 5.07 -1.34 -3.23
CA VAL A 40 5.02 -2.76 -3.61
C VAL A 40 4.31 -3.62 -2.57
N ALA A 41 4.53 -3.33 -1.28
CA ALA A 41 3.91 -4.09 -0.20
C ALA A 41 2.38 -3.90 -0.16
N TYR A 42 1.88 -2.66 -0.12
CA TYR A 42 0.44 -2.39 -0.22
C TYR A 42 -0.12 -2.71 -1.61
N GLY A 43 0.68 -2.58 -2.67
CA GLY A 43 0.31 -3.04 -4.00
C GLY A 43 0.00 -4.54 -4.04
N SER A 44 0.76 -5.36 -3.31
CA SER A 44 0.46 -6.79 -3.13
C SER A 44 -0.83 -7.04 -2.34
N TYR A 45 -1.16 -6.17 -1.38
CA TYR A 45 -2.44 -6.17 -0.66
C TYR A 45 -3.59 -5.92 -1.64
N THR A 46 -3.52 -4.81 -2.38
CA THR A 46 -4.55 -4.40 -3.33
C THR A 46 -4.79 -5.46 -4.40
N THR A 47 -3.71 -5.97 -5.00
CA THR A 47 -3.79 -6.98 -6.07
C THR A 47 -4.29 -8.34 -5.59
N ARG A 48 -4.08 -8.71 -4.32
CA ARG A 48 -4.68 -9.91 -3.72
C ARG A 48 -6.20 -9.93 -3.91
N SER A 49 -6.86 -8.82 -3.58
CA SER A 49 -8.32 -8.71 -3.66
C SER A 49 -8.80 -8.34 -5.07
N LEU A 50 -8.07 -7.48 -5.78
CA LEU A 50 -8.42 -7.08 -7.15
C LEU A 50 -8.40 -8.27 -8.12
N PHE A 51 -7.43 -9.18 -8.00
CA PHE A 51 -7.36 -10.35 -8.88
C PHE A 51 -8.44 -11.38 -8.54
N GLN A 52 -8.80 -11.52 -7.25
CA GLN A 52 -9.98 -12.30 -6.86
C GLN A 52 -11.25 -11.70 -7.45
N TYR A 53 -11.40 -10.37 -7.40
CA TYR A 53 -12.51 -9.67 -8.03
C TYR A 53 -12.59 -9.99 -9.52
N MET A 54 -11.53 -9.70 -10.29
CA MET A 54 -11.48 -9.95 -11.74
C MET A 54 -11.79 -11.41 -12.09
N PHE A 55 -11.22 -12.37 -11.36
CA PHE A 55 -11.50 -13.79 -11.56
C PHE A 55 -12.96 -14.15 -11.29
N LEU A 56 -13.49 -13.72 -10.15
CA LEU A 56 -14.83 -14.13 -9.70
C LEU A 56 -15.92 -13.47 -10.52
N VAL A 57 -15.80 -12.18 -10.87
CA VAL A 57 -16.82 -11.49 -11.67
C VAL A 57 -16.83 -12.01 -13.11
N GLN A 58 -15.68 -12.34 -13.70
CA GLN A 58 -15.67 -13.04 -14.99
C GLN A 58 -16.33 -14.41 -14.89
N ARG A 59 -15.94 -15.21 -13.89
CA ARG A 59 -16.47 -16.57 -13.72
C ARG A 59 -17.98 -16.61 -13.47
N HIS A 60 -18.49 -15.68 -12.66
CA HIS A 60 -19.87 -15.75 -12.15
C HIS A 60 -20.84 -14.85 -12.90
N PHE A 61 -20.37 -13.75 -13.49
CA PHE A 61 -21.20 -12.75 -14.14
C PHE A 61 -20.77 -12.44 -15.58
N ASP A 62 -19.70 -13.05 -16.09
CA ASP A 62 -19.19 -12.76 -17.44
C ASP A 62 -18.85 -11.27 -17.63
N ILE A 63 -18.18 -10.70 -16.63
CA ILE A 63 -17.60 -9.35 -16.66
C ILE A 63 -16.08 -9.50 -16.80
N ASP A 64 -15.55 -9.22 -17.99
CA ASP A 64 -14.13 -9.46 -18.31
C ASP A 64 -13.27 -8.21 -18.08
N HIS A 65 -12.17 -8.40 -17.36
CA HIS A 65 -11.15 -7.39 -17.09
C HIS A 65 -9.73 -7.87 -17.42
N PHE A 66 -9.55 -9.06 -17.99
CA PHE A 66 -8.21 -9.63 -18.22
C PHE A 66 -7.42 -8.91 -19.32
N SER A 67 -8.09 -8.14 -20.18
CA SER A 67 -7.44 -7.31 -21.19
C SER A 67 -7.09 -5.89 -20.72
N HIS A 68 -7.32 -5.56 -19.44
CA HIS A 68 -7.15 -4.22 -18.89
C HIS A 68 -5.72 -3.69 -19.09
N PRO A 69 -5.53 -2.43 -19.54
CA PRO A 69 -4.20 -1.91 -19.90
C PRO A 69 -3.22 -1.93 -18.72
N TRP A 70 -3.63 -1.47 -17.53
CA TRP A 70 -2.82 -1.54 -16.32
C TRP A 70 -2.41 -2.99 -15.97
N LEU A 71 -3.31 -3.96 -16.15
CA LEU A 71 -3.05 -5.36 -15.77
C LEU A 71 -1.95 -5.97 -16.65
N LYS A 72 -1.90 -5.59 -17.94
CA LYS A 72 -0.85 -6.00 -18.87
C LYS A 72 0.53 -5.47 -18.48
N GLN A 73 0.59 -4.33 -17.78
CA GLN A 73 1.83 -3.72 -17.32
C GLN A 73 2.22 -4.15 -15.91
N HIS A 74 1.29 -4.71 -15.13
CA HIS A 74 1.51 -4.99 -13.71
C HIS A 74 2.65 -6.00 -13.42
N PHE A 75 3.03 -6.84 -14.39
CA PHE A 75 4.23 -7.68 -14.26
C PHE A 75 5.50 -6.84 -14.08
N ALA A 76 5.61 -5.69 -14.77
CA ALA A 76 6.74 -4.78 -14.62
C ALA A 76 6.85 -4.25 -13.19
N PHE A 77 5.72 -3.95 -12.53
CA PHE A 77 5.73 -3.50 -11.14
C PHE A 77 6.33 -4.53 -10.18
N MET A 78 6.05 -5.82 -10.37
CA MET A 78 6.65 -6.89 -9.54
C MET A 78 8.09 -7.23 -9.94
N TYR A 79 8.37 -7.26 -11.25
CA TYR A 79 9.68 -7.67 -11.79
C TYR A 79 10.74 -6.58 -11.66
N ARG A 80 10.37 -5.30 -11.79
CA ARG A 80 11.34 -4.20 -11.79
C ARG A 80 11.61 -3.60 -10.41
N THR A 81 10.88 -4.02 -9.38
CA THR A 81 11.03 -3.51 -8.02
C THR A 81 11.66 -4.52 -7.06
N VAL A 82 11.92 -5.74 -7.50
CA VAL A 82 12.61 -6.76 -6.71
C VAL A 82 14.13 -6.55 -6.80
N LEU A 83 14.78 -6.55 -5.63
CA LEU A 83 16.23 -6.43 -5.52
C LEU A 83 16.94 -7.72 -5.94
N PRO A 84 18.26 -7.65 -6.24
CA PRO A 84 19.06 -8.82 -6.49
C PRO A 84 18.92 -9.88 -5.39
N GLY A 85 18.79 -11.15 -5.79
CA GLY A 85 18.56 -12.26 -4.87
C GLY A 85 17.09 -12.55 -4.52
N PHE A 86 16.14 -11.79 -5.07
CA PHE A 86 14.69 -12.09 -5.02
C PHE A 86 14.05 -12.13 -3.62
N GLN A 87 14.69 -11.51 -2.62
CA GLN A 87 14.22 -11.51 -1.23
C GLN A 87 13.55 -10.21 -0.78
N ARG A 88 14.01 -9.08 -1.32
CA ARG A 88 13.57 -7.74 -0.94
C ARG A 88 12.99 -7.00 -2.14
N THR A 89 12.14 -6.03 -1.86
CA THR A 89 11.67 -5.05 -2.85
C THR A 89 12.24 -3.67 -2.52
N VAL A 90 12.03 -2.71 -3.42
CA VAL A 90 12.46 -1.32 -3.26
C VAL A 90 11.96 -0.66 -1.97
N ALA A 91 10.87 -1.18 -1.39
CA ALA A 91 10.31 -0.80 -0.08
C ALA A 91 9.95 0.69 0.10
N ILE A 92 9.67 1.40 -1.00
CA ILE A 92 9.09 2.76 -1.02
C ILE A 92 7.71 2.76 -0.35
N ALA A 93 7.37 3.86 0.32
CA ALA A 93 6.15 4.09 1.08
C ALA A 93 6.02 3.16 2.31
N ASP A 94 4.86 3.10 2.97
CA ASP A 94 4.63 2.20 4.09
C ASP A 94 4.79 0.73 3.65
N SER A 95 5.98 0.17 3.88
CA SER A 95 6.35 -1.13 3.36
C SER A 95 6.89 -2.06 4.44
N ASN A 96 6.80 -3.37 4.19
CA ASN A 96 7.75 -4.31 4.77
C ASN A 96 9.00 -4.40 3.89
N TYR A 97 9.87 -5.37 4.16
CA TYR A 97 11.04 -5.62 3.32
C TYR A 97 10.71 -6.10 1.89
N ASN A 98 9.47 -6.55 1.61
CA ASN A 98 9.11 -7.17 0.34
C ASN A 98 7.64 -6.99 -0.07
N TRP A 99 6.76 -7.95 0.25
CA TRP A 99 5.33 -7.99 -0.07
C TRP A 99 4.52 -8.36 1.17
N PHE A 100 3.32 -7.77 1.35
CA PHE A 100 2.42 -8.20 2.42
C PHE A 100 1.72 -9.52 2.11
N TYR A 101 1.34 -9.77 0.85
CA TYR A 101 0.62 -10.99 0.45
C TYR A 101 1.19 -11.58 -0.85
N GLY A 102 1.42 -12.89 -0.86
CA GLY A 102 2.06 -13.58 -1.99
C GLY A 102 3.54 -13.22 -2.10
N PRO A 103 4.04 -12.79 -3.28
CA PRO A 103 3.29 -12.40 -4.48
C PRO A 103 3.09 -13.55 -5.48
N GLU A 104 3.45 -14.80 -5.14
CA GLU A 104 3.38 -15.92 -6.09
C GLU A 104 1.98 -16.13 -6.67
N SER A 105 0.94 -15.99 -5.84
CA SER A 105 -0.46 -16.07 -6.29
C SER A 105 -0.79 -15.05 -7.37
N GLN A 106 -0.30 -13.81 -7.24
CA GLN A 106 -0.53 -12.74 -8.20
C GLN A 106 0.26 -12.98 -9.50
N LEU A 107 1.48 -13.49 -9.38
CA LEU A 107 2.36 -13.76 -10.52
C LEU A 107 1.84 -14.91 -11.39
N VAL A 108 1.41 -16.02 -10.78
CA VAL A 108 0.83 -17.14 -11.55
C VAL A 108 -0.54 -16.79 -12.14
N PHE A 109 -1.30 -15.88 -11.50
CA PHE A 109 -2.51 -15.31 -12.07
C PHE A 109 -2.20 -14.50 -13.34
N LEU A 110 -1.22 -13.60 -13.29
CA LEU A 110 -0.80 -12.84 -14.47
C LEU A 110 -0.33 -13.76 -15.59
N ASP A 111 0.40 -14.83 -15.28
CA ASP A 111 0.85 -15.76 -16.30
C ASP A 111 -0.33 -16.51 -16.93
N LYS A 112 -1.25 -17.04 -16.12
CA LYS A 112 -2.41 -17.80 -16.63
C LYS A 112 -3.38 -16.95 -17.43
N PHE A 113 -3.70 -15.75 -16.97
CA PHE A 113 -4.80 -14.96 -17.54
C PHE A 113 -4.35 -13.80 -18.44
N VAL A 114 -3.06 -13.43 -18.43
CA VAL A 114 -2.59 -12.21 -19.11
C VAL A 114 -1.41 -12.49 -20.04
N MET A 115 -0.26 -12.93 -19.50
CA MET A 115 1.00 -13.02 -20.26
C MET A 115 1.15 -14.33 -21.04
N ARG A 116 0.75 -15.46 -20.42
CA ARG A 116 0.77 -16.81 -20.98
C ARG A 116 2.10 -17.20 -21.61
N ASN A 117 3.20 -16.82 -20.98
CA ASN A 117 4.55 -17.00 -21.53
C ASN A 117 5.54 -17.67 -20.57
N GLY A 118 5.14 -17.94 -19.32
CA GLY A 118 5.98 -18.63 -18.33
C GLY A 118 6.78 -17.72 -17.40
N SER A 119 6.81 -16.40 -17.66
CA SER A 119 7.61 -15.45 -16.88
C SER A 119 7.02 -15.14 -15.50
N GLY A 120 5.70 -15.20 -15.36
CA GLY A 120 5.05 -15.07 -14.04
C GLY A 120 5.34 -16.27 -13.16
N ASN A 121 5.21 -17.48 -13.73
CA ASN A 121 5.56 -18.74 -13.07
C ASN A 121 7.04 -18.76 -12.65
N TRP A 122 7.94 -18.29 -13.52
CA TRP A 122 9.36 -18.19 -13.23
C TRP A 122 9.68 -17.25 -12.08
N LEU A 123 9.11 -16.04 -12.06
CA LEU A 123 9.38 -15.09 -10.99
C LEU A 123 8.81 -15.58 -9.65
N ALA A 124 7.62 -16.20 -9.68
CA ALA A 124 7.04 -16.83 -8.49
C ALA A 124 7.97 -17.92 -7.92
N GLU A 125 8.57 -18.72 -8.80
CA GLU A 125 9.53 -19.75 -8.41
C GLU A 125 10.82 -19.16 -7.82
N GLN A 126 11.39 -18.10 -8.41
CA GLN A 126 12.57 -17.43 -7.85
C GLN A 126 12.29 -16.89 -6.45
N ILE A 127 11.16 -16.21 -6.26
CA ILE A 127 10.78 -15.65 -4.96
C ILE A 127 10.54 -16.77 -3.95
N ARG A 128 9.79 -17.81 -4.33
CA ARG A 128 9.47 -18.95 -3.44
C ARG A 128 10.74 -19.65 -2.95
N ARG A 129 11.70 -19.88 -3.85
CA ARG A 129 12.97 -20.58 -3.55
C ARG A 129 13.90 -19.75 -2.66
N ASN A 130 13.91 -18.42 -2.81
CA ASN A 130 14.83 -17.54 -2.09
C ASN A 130 14.23 -16.95 -0.81
N ARG A 131 12.98 -17.26 -0.47
CA ARG A 131 12.29 -16.64 0.66
C ARG A 131 13.00 -16.86 1.99
N VAL A 132 13.13 -15.78 2.76
CA VAL A 132 13.76 -15.79 4.09
C VAL A 132 12.94 -16.62 5.07
N VAL A 133 13.60 -17.51 5.81
CA VAL A 133 12.98 -18.40 6.81
C VAL A 133 12.92 -17.75 8.19
N GLU A 134 13.98 -17.02 8.57
CA GLU A 134 14.10 -16.32 9.85
C GLU A 134 14.88 -15.01 9.67
N GLY A 135 14.50 -13.98 10.43
CA GLY A 135 15.13 -12.66 10.39
C GLY A 135 14.43 -11.65 9.45
N PRO A 136 15.10 -10.53 9.13
CA PRO A 136 14.58 -9.47 8.25
C PRO A 136 14.04 -10.00 6.92
N GLY A 137 12.79 -9.64 6.61
CA GLY A 137 12.10 -10.10 5.40
C GLY A 137 11.31 -11.41 5.53
N THR A 138 11.31 -12.04 6.72
CA THR A 138 10.43 -13.18 7.00
C THR A 138 8.96 -12.76 6.93
N PRO A 139 8.11 -13.45 6.14
CA PRO A 139 6.69 -13.15 6.09
C PRO A 139 6.00 -13.34 7.46
N SER A 140 5.15 -12.39 7.84
CA SER A 140 4.47 -12.44 9.14
C SER A 140 3.56 -13.67 9.28
N LYS A 141 3.39 -14.17 10.51
CA LYS A 141 2.55 -15.35 10.78
C LYS A 141 1.10 -15.19 10.29
N GLY A 142 0.55 -13.97 10.36
CA GLY A 142 -0.82 -13.67 9.93
C GLY A 142 -1.01 -13.59 8.42
N GLN A 143 0.05 -13.38 7.64
CA GLN A 143 -0.04 -13.12 6.20
C GLN A 143 0.49 -14.27 5.34
N ARG A 144 1.51 -15.00 5.83
CA ARG A 144 2.33 -15.94 5.05
C ARG A 144 1.59 -17.09 4.34
N TRP A 145 0.37 -17.44 4.79
CA TRP A 145 -0.42 -18.53 4.21
C TRP A 145 -1.69 -18.05 3.50
N CYS A 146 -1.94 -16.74 3.48
CA CYS A 146 -3.19 -16.16 3.04
C CYS A 146 -3.53 -16.52 1.58
N THR A 147 -2.53 -16.56 0.69
CA THR A 147 -2.72 -16.67 -0.76
C THR A 147 -2.33 -18.03 -1.35
N LEU A 148 -1.94 -19.01 -0.54
CA LEU A 148 -1.53 -20.34 -1.02
C LEU A 148 -2.64 -21.06 -1.80
N HIS A 149 -3.89 -20.87 -1.38
CA HIS A 149 -5.04 -21.51 -2.02
C HIS A 149 -5.33 -20.93 -3.41
N THR A 150 -5.23 -19.61 -3.59
CA THR A 150 -5.40 -18.97 -4.91
C THR A 150 -4.21 -19.23 -5.81
N GLU A 151 -2.99 -19.26 -5.27
CA GLU A 151 -1.80 -19.67 -6.01
C GLU A 151 -1.98 -21.07 -6.61
N PHE A 152 -2.43 -22.03 -5.80
CA PHE A 152 -2.72 -23.39 -6.27
C PHE A 152 -3.79 -23.44 -7.37
N LEU A 153 -4.89 -22.69 -7.22
CA LEU A 153 -5.99 -22.67 -8.20
C LEU A 153 -5.62 -21.96 -9.51
N TRP A 154 -4.79 -20.91 -9.43
CA TRP A 154 -4.43 -20.06 -10.55
C TRP A 154 -3.13 -20.46 -11.23
N TYR A 155 -2.35 -21.38 -10.67
CA TYR A 155 -1.22 -21.95 -11.38
C TYR A 155 -1.68 -22.69 -12.65
N ASP A 156 -0.93 -22.50 -13.74
CA ASP A 156 -1.10 -23.23 -15.01
C ASP A 156 0.20 -23.99 -15.30
N ALA A 157 0.19 -25.29 -15.03
CA ALA A 157 1.35 -26.15 -15.20
C ALA A 157 1.75 -26.38 -16.68
N SER A 158 0.87 -26.03 -17.63
CA SER A 158 1.21 -26.11 -19.06
C SER A 158 2.19 -25.00 -19.49
N LEU A 159 2.24 -23.90 -18.74
CA LEU A 159 3.18 -22.80 -18.93
C LEU A 159 4.48 -23.12 -18.17
N ARG A 160 5.51 -23.53 -18.91
CA ARG A 160 6.83 -23.79 -18.32
C ARG A 160 7.40 -22.51 -17.69
N SER A 161 8.15 -22.66 -16.60
CA SER A 161 8.92 -21.58 -15.98
C SER A 161 9.99 -21.08 -16.95
N VAL A 162 9.82 -19.85 -17.48
CA VAL A 162 10.72 -19.23 -18.45
C VAL A 162 11.08 -17.80 -18.01
N PRO A 163 12.37 -17.48 -17.78
CA PRO A 163 12.76 -16.12 -17.42
C PRO A 163 12.38 -15.11 -18.51
N PRO A 164 12.09 -13.85 -18.15
CA PRO A 164 12.00 -12.77 -19.13
C PRO A 164 13.28 -12.70 -19.99
N PRO A 165 13.19 -12.33 -21.28
CA PRO A 165 14.33 -12.35 -22.19
C PRO A 165 15.54 -11.49 -21.76
N ASP A 166 15.32 -10.52 -20.89
CA ASP A 166 16.34 -9.60 -20.38
C ASP A 166 16.88 -9.97 -18.99
N TYR A 167 16.47 -11.12 -18.44
CA TYR A 167 16.99 -11.60 -17.16
C TYR A 167 18.51 -11.73 -17.18
N GLY A 168 19.16 -11.33 -16.08
CA GLY A 168 20.62 -11.32 -15.95
C GLY A 168 21.31 -10.11 -16.60
N VAL A 169 20.56 -9.23 -17.28
CA VAL A 169 21.08 -7.97 -17.82
C VAL A 169 20.52 -6.82 -16.97
N PRO A 170 21.38 -5.98 -16.34
CA PRO A 170 20.90 -4.80 -15.63
C PRO A 170 20.14 -3.88 -16.59
N LYS A 171 18.89 -3.56 -16.24
CA LYS A 171 18.01 -2.73 -17.07
C LYS A 171 17.48 -1.55 -16.28
N LEU A 172 17.47 -0.38 -16.90
CA LEU A 172 16.80 0.81 -16.39
C LEU A 172 15.31 0.74 -16.76
N HIS A 173 14.45 1.01 -15.79
CA HIS A 173 13.01 1.09 -15.97
C HIS A 173 12.46 2.31 -15.24
N TYR A 174 11.59 3.07 -15.89
CA TYR A 174 10.92 4.23 -15.32
C TYR A 174 9.42 3.97 -15.29
N PHE A 175 8.84 4.06 -14.10
CA PHE A 175 7.41 4.04 -13.84
C PHE A 175 6.89 5.48 -13.94
N GLU A 176 6.32 5.85 -15.09
CA GLU A 176 5.96 7.24 -15.37
C GLU A 176 4.74 7.76 -14.61
N ASP A 177 3.89 6.87 -14.11
CA ASP A 177 2.79 7.22 -13.23
C ASP A 177 3.27 7.34 -11.78
N TRP A 178 4.02 6.34 -11.32
CA TRP A 178 4.54 6.32 -9.94
C TRP A 178 5.62 7.39 -9.69
N GLY A 179 6.38 7.75 -10.73
CA GLY A 179 7.54 8.64 -10.63
C GLY A 179 8.77 7.96 -10.04
N VAL A 180 8.97 6.68 -10.32
CA VAL A 180 10.09 5.87 -9.79
C VAL A 180 10.95 5.32 -10.92
N VAL A 181 12.26 5.51 -10.81
CA VAL A 181 13.27 4.85 -11.66
C VAL A 181 13.87 3.70 -10.88
N THR A 182 14.09 2.57 -11.56
CA THR A 182 14.85 1.43 -11.04
C THR A 182 15.90 1.00 -12.05
N TYR A 183 17.02 0.48 -11.57
CA TYR A 183 18.07 -0.11 -12.39
C TYR A 183 18.60 -1.38 -11.73
N GLY A 184 18.77 -2.45 -12.50
CA GLY A 184 19.37 -3.70 -12.02
C GLY A 184 18.46 -4.55 -11.12
N SER A 185 17.14 -4.47 -11.33
CA SER A 185 16.16 -5.33 -10.68
C SER A 185 16.20 -6.77 -11.17
N ALA A 186 15.70 -7.68 -10.33
CA ALA A 186 15.57 -9.12 -10.61
C ALA A 186 16.86 -9.80 -11.10
N LEU A 187 18.01 -9.36 -10.58
CA LEU A 187 19.30 -10.00 -10.84
C LEU A 187 19.61 -11.08 -9.80
N PRO A 188 20.51 -12.03 -10.10
CA PRO A 188 21.20 -12.78 -9.05
C PRO A 188 21.94 -11.86 -8.08
N ALA A 189 22.05 -12.25 -6.81
CA ALA A 189 22.88 -11.56 -5.83
C ALA A 189 24.35 -11.96 -6.04
N GLU A 190 25.06 -11.19 -6.88
CA GLU A 190 26.45 -11.41 -7.26
C GLU A 190 27.23 -10.09 -7.25
N ILE A 191 28.56 -10.18 -7.20
CA ILE A 191 29.45 -9.02 -7.33
C ILE A 191 29.18 -8.30 -8.65
N ASN A 192 29.18 -6.97 -8.63
CA ASN A 192 28.88 -6.11 -9.78
C ASN A 192 27.47 -6.30 -10.38
N ARG A 193 26.51 -6.80 -9.58
CA ARG A 193 25.07 -6.79 -9.91
C ARG A 193 24.36 -5.79 -9.01
N PRO A 194 24.33 -4.50 -9.39
CA PRO A 194 23.81 -3.46 -8.53
C PRO A 194 22.30 -3.36 -8.64
N PHE A 195 21.68 -2.80 -7.61
CA PHE A 195 20.36 -2.21 -7.71
C PHE A 195 20.41 -0.74 -7.31
N LEU A 196 19.73 0.09 -8.08
CA LEU A 196 19.59 1.53 -7.83
C LEU A 196 18.12 1.90 -8.03
N SER A 197 17.54 2.64 -7.10
CA SER A 197 16.22 3.25 -7.29
C SER A 197 16.26 4.75 -7.04
N PHE A 198 15.32 5.48 -7.62
CA PHE A 198 15.12 6.91 -7.40
C PHE A 198 13.64 7.25 -7.50
N LYS A 199 13.08 7.99 -6.53
CA LYS A 199 11.69 8.47 -6.55
C LYS A 199 11.63 9.98 -6.62
N SER A 200 10.89 10.50 -7.58
CA SER A 200 10.50 11.91 -7.65
C SER A 200 9.27 12.03 -8.53
N GLY A 201 8.09 12.02 -7.92
CA GLY A 201 6.81 11.88 -8.60
C GLY A 201 5.68 12.68 -7.96
N LYS A 202 4.51 12.61 -8.56
CA LYS A 202 3.30 13.26 -8.03
C LYS A 202 2.71 12.44 -6.90
N LEU A 203 2.22 13.10 -5.85
CA LEU A 203 1.44 12.48 -4.79
C LEU A 203 0.24 11.70 -5.37
N GLY A 204 0.04 10.46 -4.94
CA GLY A 204 -0.97 9.54 -5.46
C GLY A 204 -0.60 8.89 -6.80
N GLY A 205 0.57 9.18 -7.36
CA GLY A 205 0.88 8.89 -8.75
C GLY A 205 0.23 9.90 -9.72
N ARG A 206 0.77 10.00 -10.93
CA ARG A 206 0.34 10.96 -11.95
C ARG A 206 -1.16 10.85 -12.23
N ALA A 207 -1.71 9.63 -12.34
CA ALA A 207 -3.13 9.43 -12.63
C ALA A 207 -4.03 10.08 -11.58
N ILE A 208 -3.86 9.73 -10.30
CA ILE A 208 -4.68 10.27 -9.21
C ILE A 208 -4.50 11.78 -9.11
N TYR A 209 -3.25 12.25 -9.12
CA TYR A 209 -2.95 13.67 -9.05
C TYR A 209 -3.65 14.43 -10.18
N ASP A 210 -3.51 14.00 -11.43
CA ASP A 210 -4.12 14.67 -12.57
C ASP A 210 -5.65 14.58 -12.55
N ILE A 211 -6.23 13.46 -12.08
CA ILE A 211 -7.68 13.33 -11.90
C ILE A 211 -8.20 14.37 -10.91
N VAL A 212 -7.54 14.53 -9.77
CA VAL A 212 -7.91 15.51 -8.74
C VAL A 212 -7.73 16.94 -9.25
N HIS A 213 -6.54 17.29 -9.75
CA HIS A 213 -6.18 18.66 -10.09
C HIS A 213 -6.80 19.15 -11.41
N LYS A 214 -7.12 18.24 -12.33
CA LYS A 214 -7.82 18.58 -13.59
C LYS A 214 -9.32 18.32 -13.52
N ASN A 215 -9.84 17.92 -12.35
CA ASN A 215 -11.26 17.69 -12.10
C ASN A 215 -11.88 16.70 -13.13
N LYS A 216 -11.21 15.56 -13.32
CA LYS A 216 -11.68 14.45 -14.18
C LYS A 216 -12.70 13.59 -13.43
N TYR A 217 -13.54 12.87 -14.17
CA TYR A 217 -14.58 11.98 -13.64
C TYR A 217 -15.53 12.68 -12.65
N LYS A 218 -16.03 13.87 -13.02
CA LYS A 218 -16.79 14.80 -12.15
C LYS A 218 -18.00 14.17 -11.47
N GLU A 219 -18.61 13.17 -12.11
CA GLU A 219 -19.75 12.43 -11.59
C GLU A 219 -19.38 11.58 -10.36
N TRP A 220 -18.10 11.23 -10.20
CA TRP A 220 -17.60 10.33 -9.17
C TRP A 220 -16.62 11.00 -8.19
N ILE A 221 -15.78 11.90 -8.69
CA ILE A 221 -14.63 12.43 -7.95
C ILE A 221 -14.86 13.88 -7.52
N LYS A 222 -14.60 14.14 -6.24
CA LYS A 222 -14.70 15.43 -5.56
C LYS A 222 -13.39 15.73 -4.84
N GLY A 223 -12.33 15.89 -5.63
CA GLY A 223 -10.97 16.13 -5.13
C GLY A 223 -10.39 14.97 -4.32
N TRP A 224 -9.47 15.29 -3.39
CA TRP A 224 -8.78 14.31 -2.55
C TRP A 224 -9.68 13.50 -1.62
N ARG A 225 -10.96 13.87 -1.43
CA ARG A 225 -11.92 13.11 -0.62
C ARG A 225 -12.10 11.67 -1.12
N ASN A 226 -11.93 11.44 -2.43
CA ASN A 226 -12.13 10.14 -3.06
C ASN A 226 -10.88 9.25 -3.11
N PHE A 227 -9.73 9.76 -2.66
CA PHE A 227 -8.46 9.04 -2.68
C PHE A 227 -7.78 9.09 -1.31
N ASN A 228 -6.87 8.15 -1.04
CA ASN A 228 -6.15 8.12 0.24
C ASN A 228 -4.65 7.92 0.00
N ALA A 229 -3.88 9.02 0.05
CA ALA A 229 -2.42 8.98 -0.07
C ALA A 229 -1.71 8.83 1.28
N GLY A 230 -2.42 8.39 2.33
CA GLY A 230 -1.89 8.36 3.69
C GLY A 230 -0.73 7.38 3.92
N HIS A 231 -0.56 6.37 3.06
CA HIS A 231 0.54 5.41 3.13
C HIS A 231 1.81 5.84 2.39
N GLU A 232 1.75 6.91 1.59
CA GLU A 232 2.96 7.50 1.01
C GLU A 232 3.82 8.19 2.08
N HIS A 233 5.06 8.51 1.72
CA HIS A 233 6.04 9.17 2.58
C HIS A 233 6.45 10.55 2.02
N PRO A 234 6.99 11.46 2.87
CA PRO A 234 7.66 12.69 2.43
C PRO A 234 9.05 12.37 1.84
N ASP A 235 9.07 11.69 0.70
CA ASP A 235 10.21 10.96 0.13
C ASP A 235 10.60 11.42 -1.29
N GLN A 236 10.15 12.59 -1.74
CA GLN A 236 10.46 13.06 -3.09
C GLN A 236 11.95 13.40 -3.22
N ASN A 237 12.59 12.96 -4.32
CA ASN A 237 14.05 12.87 -4.52
C ASN A 237 14.79 11.83 -3.64
N SER A 238 14.09 10.85 -3.06
CA SER A 238 14.75 9.72 -2.38
C SER A 238 15.40 8.76 -3.38
N PHE A 239 16.36 7.98 -2.89
CA PHE A 239 17.03 6.92 -3.64
C PHE A 239 17.42 5.76 -2.74
N THR A 240 17.65 4.59 -3.34
CA THR A 240 18.27 3.43 -2.66
C THR A 240 19.41 2.88 -3.51
N PHE A 241 20.39 2.25 -2.88
CA PHE A 241 21.55 1.68 -3.57
C PHE A 241 22.00 0.37 -2.93
N ALA A 242 22.11 -0.68 -3.76
CA ALA A 242 22.59 -2.01 -3.38
C ALA A 242 23.61 -2.53 -4.42
N PRO A 243 24.89 -2.08 -4.36
CA PRO A 243 25.92 -2.28 -5.40
C PRO A 243 26.24 -3.74 -5.81
N ASN A 244 26.23 -4.69 -4.87
CA ASN A 244 26.43 -6.12 -5.14
C ASN A 244 25.17 -6.93 -4.79
N GLY A 245 23.99 -6.29 -4.84
CA GLY A 245 22.77 -6.80 -4.20
C GLY A 245 22.74 -6.65 -2.68
N VAL A 246 23.82 -6.18 -2.06
CA VAL A 246 23.90 -5.86 -0.62
C VAL A 246 23.27 -4.50 -0.35
N PRO A 247 22.21 -4.39 0.48
CA PRO A 247 21.56 -3.12 0.77
C PRO A 247 22.49 -2.16 1.52
N PHE A 248 22.97 -1.11 0.84
CA PHE A 248 23.84 -0.08 1.43
C PHE A 248 23.03 1.13 1.87
N ILE A 249 22.38 1.82 0.92
CA ILE A 249 21.42 2.89 1.20
C ILE A 249 20.02 2.32 0.97
N THR A 250 19.19 2.28 2.01
CA THR A 250 17.89 1.59 2.00
C THR A 250 16.75 2.54 2.33
N GLU A 251 15.52 2.14 2.00
CA GLU A 251 14.33 2.74 2.63
C GLU A 251 14.24 2.35 4.11
N ALA A 252 13.44 3.11 4.86
CA ALA A 252 13.25 2.93 6.30
C ALA A 252 11.99 2.13 6.69
N LEU A 253 11.31 1.52 5.71
CA LEU A 253 10.11 0.69 5.89
C LEU A 253 8.91 1.47 6.49
N TYR A 254 7.90 0.74 6.97
CA TYR A 254 6.73 1.31 7.63
C TYR A 254 7.12 2.08 8.91
N GLY A 255 7.05 3.42 8.84
CA GLY A 255 7.33 4.32 9.95
C GLY A 255 6.46 5.58 10.01
N PRO A 256 6.74 6.46 10.97
CA PRO A 256 6.16 7.80 11.04
C PRO A 256 6.42 8.62 9.78
N LYS A 257 5.56 9.59 9.49
CA LYS A 257 5.58 10.38 8.26
C LYS A 257 6.49 11.60 8.38
N TYR A 258 7.76 11.35 8.70
CA TYR A 258 8.79 12.38 8.87
C TYR A 258 9.74 12.42 7.68
N THR A 259 10.10 13.62 7.23
CA THR A 259 10.98 13.83 6.07
C THR A 259 12.34 13.18 6.27
N PHE A 260 12.95 13.36 7.45
CA PHE A 260 14.26 12.79 7.77
C PHE A 260 14.29 11.26 7.89
N LEU A 261 13.14 10.56 7.81
CA LEU A 261 13.11 9.09 7.75
C LEU A 261 13.24 8.57 6.32
N ASN A 262 13.45 9.45 5.35
CA ASN A 262 13.66 9.12 3.94
C ASN A 262 15.01 9.68 3.50
N ASN A 263 15.57 9.12 2.43
CA ASN A 263 16.86 9.53 1.89
C ASN A 263 16.78 10.87 1.14
N VAL A 264 16.38 11.97 1.80
CA VAL A 264 16.03 13.28 1.20
C VAL A 264 16.69 14.44 1.97
N LEU A 265 16.34 15.68 1.61
CA LEU A 265 16.84 16.89 2.26
C LEU A 265 15.81 17.51 3.21
N MET A 266 16.28 18.22 4.24
CA MET A 266 15.53 19.22 5.00
C MET A 266 16.30 20.55 5.00
N PHE A 267 15.60 21.66 5.23
CA PHE A 267 16.17 23.01 5.15
C PHE A 267 16.00 23.79 6.45
N SER A 268 16.91 24.72 6.73
CA SER A 268 16.86 25.60 7.89
C SER A 268 17.23 27.03 7.48
N PRO A 269 16.66 28.06 8.12
CA PRO A 269 15.57 27.99 9.10
C PRO A 269 14.19 27.74 8.46
N ALA A 270 13.33 27.06 9.22
CA ALA A 270 11.92 26.85 8.89
C ALA A 270 11.18 28.19 8.80
N VAL A 271 10.36 28.35 7.77
CA VAL A 271 9.50 29.52 7.52
C VAL A 271 8.06 29.30 7.98
N SER A 272 7.75 28.06 8.38
CA SER A 272 6.44 27.66 8.88
C SER A 272 6.56 26.85 10.17
N LYS A 273 5.42 26.47 10.75
CA LYS A 273 5.39 25.57 11.90
C LYS A 273 5.86 24.18 11.46
N SER A 274 7.10 23.86 11.77
CA SER A 274 7.70 22.55 11.50
C SER A 274 7.61 21.61 12.71
N CYS A 275 7.55 20.30 12.43
CA CYS A 275 7.70 19.24 13.43
C CYS A 275 9.08 19.26 14.12
N PHE A 276 10.11 19.69 13.38
CA PHE A 276 11.52 19.54 13.76
C PHE A 276 12.29 20.85 13.66
N SER A 277 11.66 21.96 14.08
CA SER A 277 12.30 23.29 14.11
C SER A 277 13.71 23.24 14.74
N PRO A 278 14.73 23.88 14.15
CA PRO A 278 14.65 24.85 13.05
C PRO A 278 14.54 24.24 11.64
N TRP A 279 14.51 22.91 11.49
CA TRP A 279 14.44 22.25 10.18
C TRP A 279 13.02 22.17 9.65
N GLU A 280 12.82 22.40 8.35
CA GLU A 280 11.57 22.20 7.61
C GLU A 280 11.78 21.15 6.51
N GLY A 281 10.89 20.16 6.47
CA GLY A 281 10.91 19.08 5.50
C GLY A 281 9.93 19.29 4.35
N GLN A 282 9.45 18.19 3.76
CA GLN A 282 8.47 18.25 2.68
C GLN A 282 7.07 18.57 3.23
N ILE A 283 6.23 19.18 2.41
CA ILE A 283 4.91 19.71 2.81
C ILE A 283 3.89 18.64 3.22
N THR A 284 4.18 17.38 2.94
CA THR A 284 3.36 16.21 3.31
C THR A 284 3.72 15.62 4.68
N GLU A 285 4.77 16.14 5.33
CA GLU A 285 5.19 15.75 6.68
C GLU A 285 4.05 15.93 7.70
N ASP A 286 3.89 14.95 8.60
CA ASP A 286 2.92 15.00 9.69
C ASP A 286 3.57 14.58 11.03
N CYS A 287 3.49 15.46 12.03
CA CYS A 287 4.09 15.24 13.34
C CYS A 287 3.26 14.31 14.25
N SER A 288 1.96 14.25 13.99
CA SER A 288 0.93 13.78 14.93
C SER A 288 0.15 12.58 14.43
N SER A 289 0.22 12.31 13.13
CA SER A 289 -0.52 11.23 12.47
C SER A 289 0.40 10.08 12.06
N LYS A 290 -0.19 8.88 12.03
CA LYS A 290 0.38 7.72 11.34
C LYS A 290 0.26 7.85 9.81
N TRP A 291 -0.65 8.71 9.35
CA TRP A 291 -0.98 8.97 7.97
C TRP A 291 -0.27 10.21 7.44
N LEU A 292 0.11 10.19 6.17
CA LEU A 292 0.69 11.34 5.49
C LEU A 292 -0.34 12.49 5.44
N LYS A 293 0.13 13.74 5.52
CA LYS A 293 -0.72 14.89 5.24
C LYS A 293 -0.91 15.02 3.73
N TYR A 294 -2.14 14.91 3.23
CA TYR A 294 -2.44 15.03 1.79
C TYR A 294 -3.74 15.77 1.44
N LYS A 295 -4.68 15.91 2.39
CA LYS A 295 -6.00 16.53 2.12
C LYS A 295 -6.04 18.04 2.29
N HIS A 296 -5.06 18.61 2.99
CA HIS A 296 -5.11 20.00 3.47
C HIS A 296 -3.92 20.82 3.01
N ASP A 297 -4.14 22.13 2.88
CA ASP A 297 -3.14 23.11 2.51
C ASP A 297 -2.41 22.75 1.19
N LEU A 298 -1.14 23.14 1.10
CA LEU A 298 -0.24 22.82 -0.01
C LEU A 298 0.08 21.33 -0.15
N ALA A 299 -0.23 20.51 0.87
CA ALA A 299 0.18 19.10 0.87
C ALA A 299 -0.46 18.30 -0.27
N GLY A 300 -1.70 18.63 -0.64
CA GLY A 300 -2.37 18.03 -1.79
C GLY A 300 -1.72 18.35 -3.14
N ASP A 301 -0.93 19.43 -3.21
CA ASP A 301 -0.21 19.87 -4.42
C ASP A 301 1.21 19.27 -4.52
N CYS A 302 1.63 18.47 -3.54
CA CYS A 302 2.99 17.91 -3.47
C CYS A 302 3.37 17.13 -4.73
N GLN A 303 4.51 17.50 -5.32
CA GLN A 303 5.05 16.82 -6.50
C GLN A 303 6.58 16.94 -6.57
N GLY A 304 7.23 15.78 -6.74
CA GLY A 304 8.54 15.67 -7.38
C GLY A 304 8.40 15.42 -8.88
N ARG A 305 9.53 15.37 -9.58
CA ARG A 305 9.59 15.00 -11.00
C ARG A 305 10.94 14.42 -11.38
N VAL A 306 10.94 13.23 -11.97
CA VAL A 306 12.12 12.73 -12.71
C VAL A 306 12.27 13.54 -14.00
N VAL A 307 13.38 14.26 -14.11
CA VAL A 307 13.72 15.14 -15.24
C VAL A 307 14.39 14.35 -16.37
N ALA A 308 15.30 13.45 -16.00
CA ALA A 308 16.04 12.62 -16.94
C ALA A 308 16.37 11.27 -16.30
N ALA A 309 16.35 10.20 -17.10
CA ALA A 309 16.82 8.88 -16.70
C ALA A 309 17.29 8.12 -17.94
N MET A 310 18.55 7.70 -17.97
CA MET A 310 19.11 6.94 -19.10
C MET A 310 20.30 6.10 -18.64
N GLU A 311 20.41 4.89 -19.19
CA GLU A 311 21.63 4.10 -19.16
C GLU A 311 22.34 4.24 -20.51
N ARG A 312 23.66 4.43 -20.48
CA ARG A 312 24.49 4.48 -21.68
C ARG A 312 25.86 3.92 -21.37
N SER A 313 26.23 2.82 -22.04
CA SER A 313 27.56 2.20 -21.93
C SER A 313 27.91 1.79 -20.49
N GLY A 314 26.94 1.25 -19.74
CA GLY A 314 27.13 0.83 -18.35
C GLY A 314 27.02 1.95 -17.32
N VAL A 315 27.00 3.22 -17.75
CA VAL A 315 26.79 4.37 -16.86
C VAL A 315 25.32 4.74 -16.81
N VAL A 316 24.79 4.90 -15.60
CA VAL A 316 23.40 5.34 -15.38
C VAL A 316 23.38 6.79 -14.93
N PHE A 317 22.57 7.62 -15.57
CA PHE A 317 22.30 9.00 -15.18
C PHE A 317 20.82 9.18 -14.84
N ILE A 318 20.53 9.72 -13.67
CA ILE A 318 19.18 10.08 -13.22
C ILE A 318 19.22 11.50 -12.66
N ARG A 319 18.26 12.34 -13.02
CA ARG A 319 18.04 13.67 -12.44
C ARG A 319 16.61 13.81 -11.98
N GLY A 320 16.38 14.22 -10.74
CA GLY A 320 15.08 14.65 -10.23
C GLY A 320 15.02 16.13 -9.90
N GLU A 321 13.81 16.67 -9.84
CA GLU A 321 13.48 18.02 -9.41
C GLU A 321 12.51 17.94 -8.23
N GLY A 322 12.87 18.57 -7.11
CA GLY A 322 12.20 18.40 -5.82
C GLY A 322 11.44 19.62 -5.32
N VAL A 323 11.54 20.79 -5.96
CA VAL A 323 10.96 22.05 -5.43
C VAL A 323 9.48 21.92 -5.06
N GLY A 324 8.68 21.25 -5.90
CA GLY A 324 7.24 21.08 -5.68
C GLY A 324 6.85 20.21 -4.46
N ALA A 325 7.82 19.63 -3.75
CA ALA A 325 7.60 18.90 -2.51
C ALA A 325 7.85 19.77 -1.26
N TYR A 326 8.37 20.99 -1.41
CA TYR A 326 8.73 21.88 -0.31
C TYR A 326 7.87 23.14 -0.31
N ASN A 327 7.82 23.82 0.83
CA ASN A 327 7.04 25.03 0.98
C ASN A 327 7.60 26.16 0.09
N PRO A 328 6.80 26.78 -0.80
CA PRO A 328 7.27 27.86 -1.67
C PRO A 328 7.87 29.05 -0.92
N LYS A 329 7.50 29.26 0.35
CA LYS A 329 8.06 30.33 1.19
C LYS A 329 9.54 30.14 1.54
N LEU A 330 10.10 28.93 1.35
CA LEU A 330 11.53 28.68 1.46
C LEU A 330 12.31 29.27 0.27
N LYS A 331 11.60 29.66 -0.81
CA LYS A 331 12.14 30.29 -2.02
C LYS A 331 13.27 29.49 -2.68
N LEU A 332 13.01 28.18 -2.82
CA LEU A 332 13.83 27.27 -3.60
C LEU A 332 13.49 27.45 -5.08
N ARG A 333 14.43 28.00 -5.85
CA ARG A 333 14.27 28.12 -7.31
C ARG A 333 14.46 26.78 -8.01
N LYS A 334 15.44 25.98 -7.57
CA LYS A 334 15.69 24.60 -8.04
C LYS A 334 16.21 23.72 -6.91
N LEU A 335 15.79 22.46 -6.90
CA LEU A 335 16.28 21.43 -6.00
C LEU A 335 16.53 20.16 -6.82
N GLN A 336 17.71 20.08 -7.42
CA GLN A 336 18.06 19.00 -8.32
C GLN A 336 18.95 17.97 -7.63
N ARG A 337 18.52 16.72 -7.68
CA ARG A 337 19.35 15.57 -7.28
C ARG A 337 19.78 14.80 -8.51
N ASN A 338 21.08 14.59 -8.64
CA ASN A 338 21.70 13.87 -9.76
C ASN A 338 22.34 12.59 -9.24
N LEU A 339 22.03 11.45 -9.85
CA LEU A 339 22.68 10.18 -9.60
C LEU A 339 23.43 9.75 -10.85
N ILE A 340 24.72 9.45 -10.69
CA ILE A 340 25.60 8.96 -11.76
C ILE A 340 26.25 7.67 -11.26
N LEU A 341 25.74 6.52 -11.71
CA LEU A 341 26.37 5.23 -11.44
C LEU A 341 27.52 5.05 -12.44
N LEU A 342 28.75 5.31 -11.98
CA LEU A 342 29.97 5.26 -12.79
C LEU A 342 30.45 3.83 -13.02
N HIS A 343 30.24 2.99 -12.01
CA HIS A 343 30.54 1.57 -11.98
C HIS A 343 29.49 0.90 -11.08
N PRO A 344 29.16 -0.41 -11.24
CA PRO A 344 28.23 -1.12 -10.35
C PRO A 344 28.45 -0.89 -8.84
N GLN A 345 29.70 -0.66 -8.44
CA GLN A 345 30.10 -0.41 -7.05
C GLN A 345 30.51 1.05 -6.77
N LEU A 346 30.28 1.99 -7.70
CA LEU A 346 30.66 3.39 -7.56
C LEU A 346 29.55 4.32 -8.03
N LEU A 347 28.82 4.90 -7.08
CA LEU A 347 27.73 5.83 -7.33
C LEU A 347 28.14 7.24 -6.87
N LEU A 348 28.01 8.21 -7.77
CA LEU A 348 28.15 9.63 -7.48
C LEU A 348 26.75 10.25 -7.36
N LEU A 349 26.50 10.99 -6.28
CA LEU A 349 25.31 11.81 -6.10
C LEU A 349 25.73 13.28 -6.02
N VAL A 350 25.01 14.14 -6.73
CA VAL A 350 25.18 15.60 -6.66
C VAL A 350 23.83 16.27 -6.45
N ASP A 351 23.67 16.87 -5.28
CA ASP A 351 22.58 17.79 -5.00
C ASP A 351 22.97 19.21 -5.44
N GLN A 352 22.08 19.88 -6.17
CA GLN A 352 22.21 21.27 -6.59
C GLN A 352 21.00 22.04 -6.09
N ILE A 353 21.25 22.98 -5.18
CA ILE A 353 20.26 23.81 -4.51
C ILE A 353 20.44 25.23 -5.04
N HIS A 354 19.42 25.76 -5.70
CA HIS A 354 19.40 27.13 -6.20
C HIS A 354 18.34 27.91 -5.42
N LEU A 355 18.79 28.92 -4.68
CA LEU A 355 17.95 29.80 -3.89
C LEU A 355 17.56 31.05 -4.69
N GLU A 356 16.36 31.58 -4.44
CA GLU A 356 16.05 32.96 -4.83
C GLU A 356 16.87 33.94 -3.97
N ASP A 357 17.08 35.16 -4.48
CA ASP A 357 17.97 36.16 -3.85
C ASP A 357 17.54 36.53 -2.42
N ASP A 358 16.25 36.43 -2.11
CA ASP A 358 15.66 36.76 -0.81
C ASP A 358 15.17 35.51 -0.06
N SER A 359 15.72 34.33 -0.38
CA SER A 359 15.51 33.10 0.40
C SER A 359 16.05 33.25 1.82
N PRO A 360 15.33 32.78 2.84
CA PRO A 360 15.81 32.84 4.22
C PRO A 360 16.76 31.69 4.58
N LEU A 361 17.01 30.75 3.68
CA LEU A 361 17.69 29.50 3.97
C LEU A 361 19.19 29.67 4.18
N GLU A 362 19.71 29.07 5.24
CA GLU A 362 21.14 29.11 5.63
C GLU A 362 21.79 27.73 5.57
N ALA A 363 21.02 26.65 5.74
CA ALA A 363 21.56 25.29 5.76
C ALA A 363 20.58 24.28 5.14
N ALA A 364 21.13 23.22 4.56
CA ALA A 364 20.43 22.01 4.21
C ALA A 364 21.03 20.82 4.96
N THR A 365 20.24 19.80 5.24
CA THR A 365 20.72 18.54 5.81
C THR A 365 20.17 17.37 4.99
N SER A 366 21.04 16.44 4.62
CA SER A 366 20.71 15.28 3.80
C SER A 366 20.79 14.01 4.63
N PHE A 367 19.78 13.15 4.50
CA PHE A 367 19.69 11.89 5.25
C PHE A 367 20.00 10.69 4.36
N PHE A 368 20.71 9.71 4.92
CA PHE A 368 21.06 8.45 4.26
C PHE A 368 20.87 7.29 5.22
N HIS A 369 20.01 6.34 4.87
CA HIS A 369 19.53 5.29 5.76
C HIS A 369 20.11 3.92 5.44
N ASN A 370 20.26 3.13 6.51
CA ASN A 370 20.35 1.69 6.43
C ASN A 370 19.50 1.10 7.57
N VAL A 371 18.44 0.38 7.19
CA VAL A 371 17.45 -0.10 8.16
C VAL A 371 18.00 -1.21 9.06
N ASP A 372 18.97 -2.00 8.60
CA ASP A 372 19.45 -3.18 9.32
C ASP A 372 20.76 -2.95 10.07
N VAL A 373 21.67 -2.14 9.52
CA VAL A 373 23.03 -1.96 10.01
C VAL A 373 23.30 -0.49 10.31
N PRO A 374 23.80 -0.12 11.51
CA PRO A 374 24.19 1.25 11.81
C PRO A 374 25.46 1.65 11.07
N PHE A 375 25.59 2.95 10.81
CA PHE A 375 26.79 3.52 10.21
C PHE A 375 27.90 3.73 11.25
N GLU A 376 29.15 3.66 10.81
CA GLU A 376 30.35 4.05 11.54
C GLU A 376 31.00 5.25 10.82
N GLU A 377 31.61 6.16 11.58
CA GLU A 377 32.29 7.35 11.05
C GLU A 377 33.65 6.98 10.43
N THR A 378 34.04 7.68 9.36
CA THR A 378 35.39 7.62 8.80
C THR A 378 35.82 8.99 8.26
N VAL A 379 37.12 9.21 8.15
CA VAL A 379 37.70 10.41 7.51
C VAL A 379 38.98 10.01 6.79
N VAL A 380 39.18 10.52 5.58
CA VAL A 380 40.39 10.31 4.78
C VAL A 380 40.74 11.64 4.13
N ASP A 381 41.97 12.12 4.31
CA ASP A 381 42.46 13.39 3.74
C ASP A 381 41.48 14.58 3.96
N ASP A 382 41.00 14.73 5.20
CA ASP A 382 40.00 15.73 5.61
C ASP A 382 38.61 15.61 4.96
N VAL A 383 38.36 14.55 4.18
CA VAL A 383 37.05 14.21 3.63
C VAL A 383 36.32 13.28 4.59
N HIS A 384 35.26 13.79 5.22
CA HIS A 384 34.41 13.02 6.10
C HIS A 384 33.56 12.02 5.32
N GLY A 385 33.28 10.91 6.00
CA GLY A 385 32.54 9.81 5.46
C GLY A 385 31.86 8.96 6.53
N ALA A 386 31.11 7.98 6.06
CA ALA A 386 30.50 6.95 6.89
C ALA A 386 30.60 5.60 6.17
N PHE A 387 30.53 4.51 6.91
CA PHE A 387 30.52 3.17 6.33
C PHE A 387 29.64 2.21 7.10
N ILE A 388 29.27 1.11 6.45
CA ILE A 388 28.70 -0.06 7.12
C ILE A 388 29.61 -1.26 6.91
N ARG A 389 29.62 -2.17 7.90
CA ARG A 389 30.29 -3.46 7.78
C ARG A 389 29.29 -4.52 7.36
N HIS A 390 29.58 -5.20 6.27
CA HIS A 390 28.86 -6.39 5.84
C HIS A 390 29.81 -7.58 5.73
N ARG A 391 29.28 -8.78 5.52
CA ARG A 391 30.07 -10.03 5.52
C ARG A 391 31.10 -10.07 4.39
N ASP A 392 30.83 -9.40 3.28
CA ASP A 392 31.68 -9.36 2.08
C ASP A 392 32.59 -8.12 2.01
N GLY A 393 32.54 -7.24 3.01
CA GLY A 393 33.45 -6.11 3.13
C GLY A 393 32.82 -4.85 3.70
N ILE A 394 33.50 -3.73 3.48
CA ILE A 394 33.08 -2.42 3.96
C ILE A 394 32.50 -1.62 2.81
N TYR A 395 31.29 -1.12 2.99
CA TYR A 395 30.63 -0.20 2.06
C TYR A 395 30.77 1.22 2.61
N LYS A 396 31.39 2.11 1.83
CA LYS A 396 31.79 3.44 2.29
C LYS A 396 31.04 4.52 1.54
N MET A 397 30.82 5.65 2.20
CA MET A 397 30.40 6.89 1.55
C MET A 397 31.25 8.06 2.05
N TYR A 398 31.58 8.98 1.15
CA TYR A 398 32.29 10.22 1.45
C TYR A 398 31.55 11.40 0.85
N TRP A 399 31.71 12.58 1.42
CA TRP A 399 31.04 13.78 0.92
C TRP A 399 31.88 15.04 1.07
N MET A 400 31.56 16.03 0.25
CA MET A 400 32.07 17.40 0.33
C MET A 400 31.12 18.32 -0.42
N ASP A 401 31.17 19.61 -0.13
CA ASP A 401 30.54 20.62 -0.96
C ASP A 401 31.43 20.99 -2.17
N ASP A 402 30.92 21.84 -3.06
CA ASP A 402 31.65 22.27 -4.26
C ASP A 402 32.85 23.19 -4.03
N THR A 403 33.15 23.55 -2.78
CA THR A 403 34.39 24.22 -2.37
C THR A 403 35.44 23.23 -1.86
N GLY A 404 35.09 21.95 -1.77
CA GLY A 404 35.92 20.90 -1.18
C GLY A 404 35.80 20.81 0.35
N HIS A 405 34.92 21.60 0.97
CA HIS A 405 34.70 21.52 2.41
C HIS A 405 33.84 20.29 2.74
N SER A 406 34.28 19.50 3.72
CA SER A 406 33.58 18.31 4.18
C SER A 406 33.30 18.43 5.67
N GLU A 407 32.04 18.61 6.03
CA GLU A 407 31.61 18.71 7.44
C GLU A 407 31.34 17.32 8.02
N LYS A 408 31.69 17.12 9.29
CA LYS A 408 31.36 15.89 10.02
C LYS A 408 29.84 15.72 10.14
N ALA A 409 29.35 14.55 9.73
CA ALA A 409 27.94 14.20 9.88
C ALA A 409 27.61 13.72 11.30
N ALA A 410 26.34 13.80 11.69
CA ALA A 410 25.85 13.04 12.83
C ALA A 410 25.34 11.66 12.36
N ILE A 411 25.52 10.66 13.22
CA ILE A 411 25.10 9.29 12.97
C ILE A 411 24.14 8.89 14.08
N THR A 412 22.94 8.43 13.71
CA THR A 412 21.86 8.16 14.66
C THR A 412 21.17 6.85 14.36
N SER A 413 20.88 6.09 15.42
CA SER A 413 19.93 4.98 15.39
C SER A 413 18.63 5.43 16.05
N ARG A 414 17.50 5.31 15.36
CA ARG A 414 16.21 5.77 15.85
C ARG A 414 15.21 4.63 15.85
N MET A 415 14.61 4.39 17.02
CA MET A 415 13.50 3.45 17.14
C MET A 415 12.18 4.09 16.74
N TYR A 416 11.28 3.30 16.15
CA TYR A 416 9.92 3.76 15.87
C TYR A 416 9.04 3.76 17.12
N PRO A 417 8.03 4.65 17.16
CA PRO A 417 7.03 4.63 18.22
C PRO A 417 6.32 3.28 18.34
N ARG A 418 5.74 3.00 19.50
CA ARG A 418 4.91 1.80 19.69
C ARG A 418 3.73 1.83 18.70
N GLY A 419 3.44 0.69 18.06
CA GLY A 419 2.37 0.55 17.07
C GLY A 419 2.86 0.44 15.62
N TYR A 420 4.16 0.61 15.39
CA TYR A 420 4.81 0.25 14.14
C TYR A 420 5.40 -1.18 14.23
N PRO A 421 5.36 -1.97 13.14
CA PRO A 421 5.76 -3.38 13.15
C PRO A 421 7.28 -3.60 13.08
N TYR A 422 8.07 -2.56 12.83
CA TYR A 422 9.53 -2.62 12.70
C TYR A 422 10.22 -1.75 13.75
N ASN A 423 11.45 -2.14 14.10
CA ASN A 423 12.18 -1.55 15.22
C ASN A 423 12.54 -0.08 14.99
N GLY A 424 12.83 0.33 13.76
CA GLY A 424 13.35 1.65 13.43
C GLY A 424 14.35 1.62 12.28
N THR A 425 15.23 2.62 12.21
CA THR A 425 16.24 2.77 11.17
C THR A 425 17.51 3.44 11.70
N ASN A 426 18.62 3.31 10.97
CA ASN A 426 19.87 4.00 11.24
C ASN A 426 20.15 4.96 10.09
N TYR A 427 20.67 6.15 10.39
CA TYR A 427 20.98 7.13 9.36
C TYR A 427 22.18 8.00 9.68
N VAL A 428 22.77 8.50 8.60
CA VAL A 428 23.72 9.61 8.58
C VAL A 428 22.95 10.88 8.22
N ASN A 429 23.15 11.98 8.95
CA ASN A 429 22.68 13.30 8.56
C ASN A 429 23.87 14.22 8.24
N VAL A 430 23.99 14.60 6.97
CA VAL A 430 25.07 15.45 6.46
C VAL A 430 24.53 16.86 6.32
N THR A 431 25.02 17.79 7.12
CA THR A 431 24.67 19.21 7.03
C THR A 431 25.58 19.91 6.03
N THR A 432 25.02 20.87 5.29
CA THR A 432 25.73 21.71 4.33
C THR A 432 25.24 23.14 4.47
N LEU A 433 26.17 24.06 4.72
CA LEU A 433 25.87 25.50 4.72
C LEU A 433 25.56 25.95 3.29
N LEU A 434 24.46 26.69 3.15
CA LEU A 434 24.00 27.18 1.87
C LEU A 434 24.70 28.50 1.52
N ARG A 435 25.32 28.52 0.35
CA ARG A 435 25.87 29.70 -0.31
C ARG A 435 24.89 30.20 -1.36
N HIS A 436 24.71 31.52 -1.42
CA HIS A 436 23.95 32.16 -2.47
C HIS A 436 24.76 32.29 -3.77
N PRO A 437 24.12 32.18 -4.95
CA PRO A 437 22.74 31.71 -5.17
C PRO A 437 22.64 30.18 -5.30
N VAL A 438 23.76 29.49 -5.48
CA VAL A 438 23.82 28.05 -5.76
C VAL A 438 24.77 27.37 -4.80
N THR A 439 24.28 26.30 -4.18
CA THR A 439 25.07 25.36 -3.39
C THR A 439 25.02 23.98 -4.03
N ARG A 440 26.16 23.30 -4.13
CA ARG A 440 26.22 21.90 -4.56
C ARG A 440 26.88 21.05 -3.49
N ALA A 441 26.25 19.92 -3.16
CA ALA A 441 26.77 18.91 -2.25
C ALA A 441 27.00 17.61 -3.03
N ILE A 442 28.19 17.03 -2.87
CA ILE A 442 28.68 15.89 -3.64
C ILE A 442 28.91 14.72 -2.69
N TYR A 443 28.38 13.55 -3.04
CA TYR A 443 28.48 12.32 -2.26
C TYR A 443 28.95 11.19 -3.16
N LEU A 444 29.88 10.37 -2.66
CA LEU A 444 30.43 9.22 -3.37
C LEU A 444 30.19 7.95 -2.56
N PHE A 445 29.52 6.95 -3.14
CA PHE A 445 29.20 5.67 -2.52
C PHE A 445 30.03 4.55 -3.17
N ILE A 446 30.70 3.75 -2.35
CA ILE A 446 31.78 2.86 -2.77
C ILE A 446 31.52 1.45 -2.20
N GLY A 447 31.46 0.45 -3.08
CA GLY A 447 31.45 -0.96 -2.73
C GLY A 447 32.84 -1.53 -2.42
N PRO A 448 32.92 -2.70 -1.77
CA PRO A 448 34.17 -3.21 -1.19
C PRO A 448 35.25 -3.55 -2.20
N SER A 449 34.92 -3.74 -3.48
CA SER A 449 35.92 -4.06 -4.53
C SER A 449 36.57 -2.83 -5.15
N ILE A 450 36.17 -1.61 -4.80
CA ILE A 450 36.68 -0.38 -5.42
C ILE A 450 37.56 0.36 -4.40
N ASP A 451 38.79 0.65 -4.80
CA ASP A 451 39.71 1.48 -4.03
C ASP A 451 39.82 2.87 -4.68
N VAL A 452 39.23 3.87 -4.03
CA VAL A 452 39.25 5.27 -4.50
C VAL A 452 40.51 5.93 -3.95
N GLN A 453 41.39 6.37 -4.86
CA GLN A 453 42.66 7.01 -4.54
C GLN A 453 42.57 8.54 -4.51
N SER A 454 41.65 9.11 -5.27
CA SER A 454 41.44 10.56 -5.33
C SER A 454 39.98 10.87 -5.59
N PHE A 455 39.44 11.85 -4.87
CA PHE A 455 38.11 12.40 -5.07
C PHE A 455 38.19 13.92 -4.92
N THR A 456 38.09 14.65 -6.02
CA THR A 456 38.25 16.10 -6.04
C THR A 456 37.13 16.77 -6.84
N VAL A 457 36.79 17.99 -6.45
CA VAL A 457 35.71 18.77 -7.05
C VAL A 457 36.21 20.15 -7.46
N ARG A 458 35.67 20.68 -8.55
CA ARG A 458 35.85 22.09 -8.94
C ARG A 458 34.48 22.69 -9.25
N GLY A 459 34.08 23.66 -8.42
CA GLY A 459 32.78 24.34 -8.50
C GLY A 459 32.87 25.84 -8.78
N ASP A 460 34.04 26.39 -9.10
CA ASP A 460 34.23 27.81 -9.38
C ASP A 460 33.48 28.29 -10.65
N SER A 461 33.11 27.36 -11.53
CA SER A 461 32.33 27.66 -12.73
C SER A 461 30.83 27.31 -12.57
N PRO A 462 29.96 27.80 -13.47
CA PRO A 462 28.56 27.34 -13.53
C PRO A 462 28.47 25.82 -13.68
N GLN A 463 29.45 25.20 -14.35
CA GLN A 463 29.62 23.76 -14.45
C GLN A 463 30.31 23.21 -13.19
N LEU A 464 29.82 22.09 -12.67
CA LEU A 464 30.51 21.33 -11.63
C LEU A 464 31.35 20.24 -12.29
N ASP A 465 32.63 20.17 -11.91
CA ASP A 465 33.54 19.13 -12.34
C ASP A 465 33.87 18.24 -11.14
N VAL A 466 33.72 16.93 -11.30
CA VAL A 466 34.07 15.93 -10.29
C VAL A 466 35.08 14.96 -10.90
N PHE A 467 36.25 14.83 -10.27
CA PHE A 467 37.31 13.92 -10.68
C PHE A 467 37.47 12.81 -9.64
N ILE A 468 37.33 11.57 -10.07
CA ILE A 468 37.46 10.38 -9.22
C ILE A 468 38.47 9.45 -9.87
N THR A 469 39.54 9.15 -9.15
CA THR A 469 40.55 8.16 -9.57
C THR A 469 40.48 6.97 -8.64
N THR A 470 40.38 5.80 -9.22
CA THR A 470 40.48 4.51 -8.53
C THR A 470 41.80 3.84 -8.89
N ASN A 471 42.11 2.73 -8.25
CA ASN A 471 43.26 1.90 -8.61
C ASN A 471 43.26 1.40 -10.07
N GLU A 472 42.08 1.28 -10.70
CA GLU A 472 41.93 0.72 -12.06
C GLU A 472 41.47 1.74 -13.12
N HIS A 473 40.63 2.70 -12.72
CA HIS A 473 39.92 3.61 -13.62
C HIS A 473 39.98 5.06 -13.17
N ALA A 474 39.92 5.99 -14.13
CA ALA A 474 39.73 7.42 -13.87
C ALA A 474 38.40 7.89 -14.46
N TYR A 475 37.63 8.62 -13.66
CA TYR A 475 36.34 9.19 -14.03
C TYR A 475 36.35 10.70 -13.89
N THR A 476 35.89 11.39 -14.93
CA THR A 476 35.61 12.83 -14.88
C THR A 476 34.14 13.06 -15.21
N VAL A 477 33.42 13.72 -14.30
CA VAL A 477 32.00 14.03 -14.46
C VAL A 477 31.83 15.53 -14.55
N TYR A 478 31.17 15.97 -15.61
CA TYR A 478 30.77 17.36 -15.84
C TYR A 478 29.26 17.46 -15.70
N LEU A 479 28.79 18.31 -14.80
CA LEU A 479 27.37 18.57 -14.57
C LEU A 479 27.06 20.03 -14.86
N TRP A 480 26.03 20.25 -15.68
CA TRP A 480 25.56 21.58 -16.00
C TRP A 480 24.26 21.95 -15.29
N PRO A 481 24.13 23.21 -14.84
CA PRO A 481 22.86 23.79 -14.45
C PRO A 481 22.03 23.87 -15.72
N VAL A 482 20.88 23.20 -15.74
CA VAL A 482 19.96 23.30 -16.88
C VAL A 482 19.32 24.68 -16.79
N GLU A 483 19.89 25.65 -17.49
CA GLU A 483 19.20 26.89 -17.86
C GLU A 483 18.40 26.69 -19.15
N ASP A 484 17.33 27.47 -19.28
CA ASP A 484 16.44 27.46 -20.43
C ASP A 484 17.22 27.80 -21.71
N GLY A 485 17.55 26.77 -22.49
CA GLY A 485 17.60 26.87 -23.95
C GLY A 485 18.94 26.75 -24.66
N SER A 486 20.10 27.03 -24.04
CA SER A 486 21.35 27.19 -24.80
C SER A 486 22.29 25.97 -24.84
N ARG A 487 22.34 25.11 -23.82
CA ARG A 487 23.19 23.90 -23.79
C ARG A 487 22.37 22.62 -24.02
N SER A 488 22.93 21.68 -24.77
CA SER A 488 22.26 20.43 -25.17
C SER A 488 22.36 19.30 -24.14
N ALA A 489 23.29 19.37 -23.18
CA ALA A 489 23.64 18.26 -22.27
C ALA A 489 23.31 18.52 -20.78
N PHE A 490 22.80 17.50 -20.10
CA PHE A 490 22.62 17.44 -18.64
C PHE A 490 23.92 17.11 -17.92
N ALA A 491 24.63 16.10 -18.41
CA ALA A 491 25.87 15.60 -17.84
C ALA A 491 26.78 15.01 -18.92
N GLN A 492 28.08 15.01 -18.67
CA GLN A 492 29.07 14.28 -19.45
C GLN A 492 29.98 13.51 -18.50
N VAL A 493 30.20 12.23 -18.79
CA VAL A 493 31.12 11.36 -18.06
C VAL A 493 32.24 10.96 -19.01
N ILE A 494 33.48 11.13 -18.58
CA ILE A 494 34.65 10.54 -19.22
C ILE A 494 35.10 9.40 -18.30
N ALA A 495 34.92 8.16 -18.75
CA ALA A 495 35.43 6.97 -18.09
C ALA A 495 36.66 6.50 -18.87
N ASP A 496 37.85 6.70 -18.30
CA ASP A 496 39.15 6.52 -18.94
C ASP A 496 39.27 7.31 -20.25
N ARG A 497 39.05 6.66 -21.39
CA ARG A 497 39.05 7.26 -22.74
C ARG A 497 37.66 7.40 -23.35
N GLN A 498 36.64 6.82 -22.72
CA GLN A 498 35.30 6.79 -23.23
C GLN A 498 34.51 8.01 -22.78
N LYS A 499 34.07 8.81 -23.75
CA LYS A 499 33.18 9.95 -23.52
C LYS A 499 31.71 9.52 -23.64
N ILE A 500 30.95 9.74 -22.58
CA ILE A 500 29.53 9.44 -22.47
C ILE A 500 28.79 10.75 -22.18
N VAL A 501 27.85 11.12 -23.03
CA VAL A 501 27.07 12.36 -22.89
C VAL A 501 25.61 12.02 -22.61
N PHE A 502 25.01 12.69 -21.64
CA PHE A 502 23.59 12.62 -21.33
C PHE A 502 22.94 13.93 -21.73
N ASP A 503 22.25 13.93 -22.86
CA ASP A 503 21.64 15.12 -23.48
C ASP A 503 20.11 15.09 -23.42
N ARG A 504 19.45 15.93 -24.21
CA ARG A 504 17.98 15.96 -24.33
C ARG A 504 17.35 14.61 -24.64
N ALA A 505 18.06 13.63 -25.21
CA ALA A 505 17.54 12.27 -25.40
C ALA A 505 17.29 11.55 -24.07
N SER A 506 17.97 11.95 -23.00
CA SER A 506 17.77 11.44 -21.64
C SER A 506 16.54 12.05 -20.96
N ALA A 507 15.97 13.13 -21.51
CA ALA A 507 14.91 13.88 -20.87
C ALA A 507 13.59 13.10 -20.90
N ILE A 508 12.92 13.04 -19.75
CA ILE A 508 11.60 12.44 -19.62
C ILE A 508 10.55 13.50 -20.00
N ARG A 509 9.66 13.12 -20.93
CA ARG A 509 8.52 13.96 -21.33
C ARG A 509 7.30 13.53 -20.55
N SER A 510 6.55 14.49 -20.00
CA SER A 510 5.24 14.23 -19.44
C SER A 510 4.21 14.10 -20.57
N SER A 511 3.45 13.01 -20.56
CA SER A 511 2.27 12.83 -21.42
C SER A 511 1.01 12.99 -20.57
N ALA A 512 0.06 13.77 -21.07
CA ALA A 512 -1.28 13.83 -20.48
C ALA A 512 -2.06 12.59 -20.93
N VAL A 513 -2.63 11.86 -19.97
CA VAL A 513 -3.54 10.75 -20.25
C VAL A 513 -4.97 11.30 -20.29
N PRO A 514 -5.73 11.09 -21.39
CA PRO A 514 -7.10 11.57 -21.49
C PRO A 514 -8.03 10.84 -20.51
N GLU A 515 -9.16 11.45 -20.19
CA GLU A 515 -10.22 10.78 -19.44
C GLU A 515 -10.80 9.62 -20.26
N VAL A 516 -11.16 8.52 -19.59
CA VAL A 516 -11.82 7.38 -20.24
C VAL A 516 -13.18 7.82 -20.78
N LYS A 517 -13.39 7.64 -22.08
CA LYS A 517 -14.65 8.01 -22.75
C LYS A 517 -15.80 7.14 -22.25
N ASP A 518 -16.97 7.75 -22.07
CA ASP A 518 -18.20 7.06 -21.63
C ASP A 518 -17.98 6.22 -20.34
N TYR A 519 -17.20 6.75 -19.41
CA TYR A 519 -16.84 6.05 -18.17
C TYR A 519 -18.07 5.65 -17.33
N VAL A 520 -19.13 6.46 -17.33
CA VAL A 520 -20.41 6.12 -16.68
C VAL A 520 -21.09 4.96 -17.39
N GLY A 521 -21.21 5.01 -18.72
CA GLY A 521 -21.84 3.97 -19.52
C GLY A 521 -21.11 2.63 -19.43
N ILE A 522 -19.78 2.63 -19.30
CA ILE A 522 -18.99 1.41 -19.06
C ILE A 522 -19.45 0.70 -17.78
N VAL A 523 -19.54 1.43 -16.67
CA VAL A 523 -19.97 0.86 -15.38
C VAL A 523 -21.42 0.41 -15.44
N GLU A 524 -22.31 1.20 -16.05
CA GLU A 524 -23.73 0.84 -16.16
C GLU A 524 -23.95 -0.43 -16.99
N ARG A 525 -23.20 -0.63 -18.07
CA ARG A 525 -23.22 -1.85 -18.87
C ARG A 525 -22.80 -3.05 -18.03
N ASN A 526 -21.66 -2.99 -17.35
CA ASN A 526 -21.18 -4.10 -16.52
C ASN A 526 -22.14 -4.44 -15.37
N LEU A 527 -22.83 -3.45 -14.81
CA LEU A 527 -23.88 -3.68 -13.82
C LEU A 527 -25.11 -4.42 -14.36
N GLN A 528 -25.32 -4.55 -15.67
CA GLN A 528 -26.42 -5.35 -16.19
C GLN A 528 -26.13 -6.86 -16.20
N HIS A 529 -24.86 -7.27 -16.10
CA HIS A 529 -24.45 -8.66 -16.30
C HIS A 529 -24.86 -9.59 -15.15
N PHE A 530 -24.90 -9.10 -13.91
CA PHE A 530 -25.19 -9.97 -12.75
C PHE A 530 -26.68 -10.28 -12.61
N LYS A 531 -27.57 -9.39 -13.06
CA LYS A 531 -29.03 -9.53 -12.87
C LYS A 531 -29.60 -10.82 -13.50
N PRO A 532 -29.27 -11.20 -14.75
CA PRO A 532 -29.71 -12.47 -15.34
C PRO A 532 -29.30 -13.72 -14.54
N VAL A 533 -28.12 -13.71 -13.91
CA VAL A 533 -27.62 -14.82 -13.10
C VAL A 533 -28.48 -15.01 -11.85
N PHE A 534 -28.83 -13.91 -11.18
CA PHE A 534 -29.75 -13.93 -10.03
C PHE A 534 -31.15 -14.41 -10.42
N GLN A 535 -31.68 -13.93 -11.56
CA GLN A 535 -32.95 -14.41 -12.10
C GLN A 535 -32.93 -15.90 -12.45
N GLN A 536 -31.80 -16.42 -12.95
CA GLN A 536 -31.65 -17.84 -13.24
C GLN A 536 -31.62 -18.68 -11.95
N LEU A 537 -30.91 -18.23 -10.91
CA LEU A 537 -30.89 -18.88 -9.61
C LEU A 537 -32.27 -18.92 -8.97
N GLU A 538 -33.01 -17.82 -9.02
CA GLU A 538 -34.40 -17.74 -8.58
C GLU A 538 -35.25 -18.81 -9.29
N LYS A 539 -35.20 -18.85 -10.62
CA LYS A 539 -35.91 -19.86 -11.43
C LYS A 539 -35.54 -21.29 -11.03
N GLN A 540 -34.26 -21.58 -10.81
CA GLN A 540 -33.80 -22.90 -10.39
C GLN A 540 -34.29 -23.28 -9.01
N ILE A 541 -34.25 -22.35 -8.04
CA ILE A 541 -34.75 -22.59 -6.68
C ILE A 541 -36.25 -22.90 -6.75
N LEU A 542 -37.05 -22.03 -7.38
CA LEU A 542 -38.49 -22.23 -7.53
C LEU A 542 -38.83 -23.56 -8.20
N SER A 543 -38.07 -23.98 -9.21
CA SER A 543 -38.28 -25.27 -9.91
C SER A 543 -38.05 -26.52 -9.02
N ARG A 544 -37.19 -26.41 -8.00
CA ARG A 544 -36.84 -27.51 -7.08
C ARG A 544 -37.82 -27.63 -5.92
N VAL A 545 -38.58 -26.58 -5.62
CA VAL A 545 -39.56 -26.63 -4.53
C VAL A 545 -40.84 -27.31 -5.00
N ARG A 546 -40.87 -28.65 -4.93
CA ARG A 546 -42.00 -29.49 -5.36
C ARG A 546 -43.04 -29.82 -4.27
N ASN A 547 -42.81 -29.45 -3.00
CA ASN A 547 -43.76 -29.69 -1.89
C ASN A 547 -44.45 -28.39 -1.48
N THR A 548 -45.79 -28.37 -1.51
CA THR A 548 -46.65 -27.19 -1.33
C THR A 548 -46.45 -26.45 0.01
N ALA A 549 -46.15 -27.17 1.10
CA ALA A 549 -45.86 -26.55 2.40
C ALA A 549 -44.44 -25.96 2.52
N SER A 550 -43.44 -26.54 1.84
CA SER A 550 -42.09 -25.95 1.78
C SER A 550 -42.01 -24.85 0.72
N PHE A 551 -42.90 -24.89 -0.29
CA PHE A 551 -43.07 -23.86 -1.31
C PHE A 551 -43.46 -22.53 -0.71
N ARG A 552 -44.54 -22.48 0.07
CA ARG A 552 -45.02 -21.23 0.68
C ARG A 552 -43.96 -20.59 1.57
N LYS A 553 -43.31 -21.35 2.45
CA LYS A 553 -42.25 -20.85 3.34
C LYS A 553 -40.97 -20.41 2.61
N THR A 554 -40.62 -21.06 1.49
CA THR A 554 -39.45 -20.69 0.68
C THR A 554 -39.76 -19.47 -0.20
N ALA A 555 -40.96 -19.43 -0.77
CA ALA A 555 -41.47 -18.31 -1.54
C ALA A 555 -41.64 -17.05 -0.65
N GLU A 556 -42.19 -17.17 0.57
CA GLU A 556 -42.26 -16.07 1.56
C GLU A 556 -40.87 -15.51 1.94
N ARG A 557 -39.84 -16.35 1.99
CA ARG A 557 -38.46 -15.91 2.26
C ARG A 557 -37.82 -15.23 1.04
N LEU A 558 -38.10 -15.70 -0.17
CA LEU A 558 -37.56 -15.15 -1.42
C LEU A 558 -38.28 -13.87 -1.87
N LEU A 559 -39.59 -13.78 -1.63
CA LEU A 559 -40.51 -12.72 -2.05
C LEU A 559 -40.79 -11.74 -0.91
N ARG A 560 -39.92 -11.60 0.09
CA ARG A 560 -40.14 -10.71 1.22
C ARG A 560 -40.21 -9.25 0.74
N PHE A 561 -41.40 -8.78 0.35
CA PHE A 561 -41.64 -7.40 -0.04
C PHE A 561 -41.99 -6.57 1.20
N SER A 562 -41.84 -5.26 1.10
CA SER A 562 -42.25 -4.31 2.13
C SER A 562 -43.75 -4.38 2.43
N ASP A 563 -44.54 -4.82 1.45
CA ASP A 563 -45.99 -5.02 1.54
C ASP A 563 -46.33 -6.52 1.64
N LYS A 564 -46.92 -6.93 2.76
CA LYS A 564 -47.35 -8.32 3.01
C LYS A 564 -48.41 -8.78 2.01
N ARG A 565 -49.26 -7.88 1.52
CA ARG A 565 -50.36 -8.22 0.60
C ARG A 565 -49.85 -8.55 -0.80
N GLN A 566 -48.84 -7.81 -1.27
CA GLN A 566 -48.16 -8.10 -2.54
C GLN A 566 -47.36 -9.39 -2.48
N THR A 567 -46.77 -9.70 -1.32
CA THR A 567 -46.09 -10.97 -1.06
C THR A 567 -47.05 -12.15 -1.18
N GLU A 568 -48.22 -12.07 -0.53
CA GLU A 568 -49.26 -13.11 -0.61
C GLU A 568 -49.81 -13.29 -2.03
N GLU A 569 -50.15 -12.21 -2.74
CA GLU A 569 -50.66 -12.27 -4.12
C GLU A 569 -49.63 -12.87 -5.10
N ALA A 570 -48.34 -12.56 -4.94
CA ALA A 570 -47.27 -13.14 -5.76
C ALA A 570 -47.10 -14.63 -5.48
N ILE A 571 -47.13 -15.04 -4.20
CA ILE A 571 -47.05 -16.46 -3.81
C ILE A 571 -48.23 -17.25 -4.37
N ASP A 572 -49.46 -16.71 -4.29
CA ASP A 572 -50.66 -17.36 -4.79
C ASP A 572 -50.67 -17.50 -6.32
N ARG A 573 -50.18 -16.49 -7.05
CA ARG A 573 -50.01 -16.58 -8.53
C ARG A 573 -49.00 -17.65 -8.92
N ILE A 574 -47.85 -17.73 -8.25
CA ILE A 574 -46.82 -18.73 -8.57
C ILE A 574 -47.32 -20.14 -8.20
N PHE A 575 -48.04 -20.27 -7.09
CA PHE A 575 -48.67 -21.52 -6.67
C PHE A 575 -49.72 -22.01 -7.69
N ALA A 576 -50.57 -21.10 -8.19
CA ALA A 576 -51.58 -21.41 -9.21
C ALA A 576 -50.97 -21.87 -10.55
N ILE A 577 -49.83 -21.29 -10.96
CA ILE A 577 -49.11 -21.68 -12.18
C ILE A 577 -48.43 -23.06 -12.01
N SER A 578 -47.84 -23.32 -10.84
CA SER A 578 -47.25 -24.61 -10.49
C SER A 578 -48.30 -25.74 -10.51
N GLN A 579 -49.49 -25.50 -9.95
CA GLN A 579 -50.60 -26.45 -10.01
C GLN A 579 -51.11 -26.70 -11.44
N ARG A 580 -51.20 -25.67 -12.29
CA ARG A 580 -51.60 -25.81 -13.69
C ARG A 580 -50.64 -26.67 -14.52
N GLN A 581 -49.32 -26.59 -14.25
CA GLN A 581 -48.32 -27.44 -14.91
C GLN A 581 -48.36 -28.90 -14.42
N GLN A 582 -48.61 -29.14 -13.13
CA GLN A 582 -48.84 -30.50 -12.61
C GLN A 582 -50.08 -31.16 -13.22
N GLN A 583 -51.16 -30.41 -13.44
CA GLN A 583 -52.36 -30.92 -14.11
C GLN A 583 -52.16 -31.19 -15.61
N GLN A 584 -51.30 -30.45 -16.31
CA GLN A 584 -50.97 -30.72 -17.72
C GLN A 584 -50.07 -31.96 -17.90
N HIS A 585 -49.14 -32.23 -16.98
CA HIS A 585 -48.33 -33.45 -17.02
C HIS A 585 -49.12 -34.73 -16.72
N GLY A 586 -50.24 -34.64 -15.99
CA GLY A 586 -51.15 -35.78 -15.74
C GLY A 586 -52.11 -36.12 -16.89
N ARG A 587 -52.29 -35.24 -17.89
CA ARG A 587 -53.25 -35.42 -19.00
C ARG A 587 -52.63 -35.68 -20.38
N ALA A 588 -51.30 -35.73 -20.51
CA ALA A 588 -50.60 -35.95 -21.78
C ALA A 588 -50.55 -37.43 -22.24
N LYS A 589 -51.68 -38.14 -22.19
CA LYS A 589 -51.92 -39.40 -22.91
C LYS A 589 -53.26 -39.34 -23.68
N LYS A 590 -53.42 -38.34 -24.56
CA LYS A 590 -54.20 -38.39 -25.80
C LYS A 590 -54.19 -37.01 -26.47
N ASN A 591 -53.96 -37.02 -27.78
CA ASN A 591 -54.03 -35.92 -28.76
C ASN A 591 -52.77 -35.06 -28.96
N ARG A 592 -52.03 -35.44 -30.02
CA ARG A 592 -51.14 -34.59 -30.82
C ARG A 592 -51.97 -33.47 -31.48
N LYS A 593 -51.89 -32.24 -30.98
CA LYS A 593 -52.08 -31.01 -31.76
C LYS A 593 -51.20 -29.91 -31.16
N VAL A 594 -50.52 -29.20 -32.04
CA VAL A 594 -49.55 -28.13 -31.78
C VAL A 594 -50.13 -27.10 -30.81
N ALA A 595 -49.57 -27.03 -29.59
CA ALA A 595 -49.93 -26.02 -28.60
C ALA A 595 -48.69 -25.15 -28.31
N LYS A 596 -48.82 -23.86 -28.62
CA LYS A 596 -47.83 -22.80 -28.35
C LYS A 596 -47.30 -22.91 -26.91
N GLY A 597 -45.99 -22.93 -26.77
CA GLY A 597 -45.30 -23.11 -25.49
C GLY A 597 -45.55 -21.95 -24.53
N TYR A 598 -46.46 -22.16 -23.57
CA TYR A 598 -46.52 -21.35 -22.35
C TYR A 598 -45.42 -21.81 -21.40
N LYS A 599 -44.26 -21.17 -21.49
CA LYS A 599 -43.19 -21.33 -20.51
C LYS A 599 -43.60 -20.59 -19.22
N PHE A 600 -43.20 -21.11 -18.06
CA PHE A 600 -43.29 -20.51 -16.70
C PHE A 600 -42.71 -19.08 -16.58
N VAL A 601 -42.26 -18.50 -17.68
CA VAL A 601 -41.22 -17.47 -17.77
C VAL A 601 -41.78 -16.04 -17.68
N ASP A 602 -43.05 -15.81 -18.00
CA ASP A 602 -43.58 -14.45 -18.18
C ASP A 602 -44.51 -13.95 -17.05
N ALA A 603 -44.72 -14.74 -15.98
CA ALA A 603 -45.75 -14.46 -14.97
C ALA A 603 -45.22 -14.22 -13.54
N VAL A 604 -43.90 -14.29 -13.31
CA VAL A 604 -43.29 -13.91 -12.03
C VAL A 604 -42.83 -12.45 -12.12
N PRO A 605 -43.27 -11.54 -11.23
CA PRO A 605 -42.77 -10.16 -11.20
C PRO A 605 -41.25 -10.15 -11.06
N ASP A 606 -40.54 -9.29 -11.80
CA ASP A 606 -39.08 -9.11 -11.65
C ASP A 606 -38.79 -8.51 -10.28
N ILE A 607 -38.60 -9.36 -9.27
CA ILE A 607 -38.36 -9.01 -7.87
C ILE A 607 -37.17 -8.06 -7.78
N PHE A 608 -36.13 -8.30 -8.58
CA PHE A 608 -34.91 -7.51 -8.59
C PHE A 608 -35.15 -6.09 -9.11
N ALA A 609 -36.00 -5.90 -10.14
CA ALA A 609 -36.41 -4.56 -10.55
C ALA A 609 -37.16 -3.80 -9.45
N GLN A 610 -37.99 -4.49 -8.67
CA GLN A 610 -38.68 -3.85 -7.53
C GLN A 610 -37.71 -3.47 -6.40
N ILE A 611 -36.73 -4.33 -6.12
CA ILE A 611 -35.65 -4.05 -5.17
C ILE A 611 -34.88 -2.80 -5.61
N GLU A 612 -34.54 -2.67 -6.89
CA GLU A 612 -33.83 -1.50 -7.43
C GLU A 612 -34.64 -0.21 -7.33
N VAL A 613 -35.95 -0.26 -7.59
CA VAL A 613 -36.83 0.90 -7.41
C VAL A 613 -36.90 1.33 -5.95
N ASN A 614 -37.01 0.36 -5.03
CA ASN A 614 -37.04 0.64 -3.60
C ASN A 614 -35.70 1.21 -3.11
N GLU A 615 -34.58 0.63 -3.52
CA GLU A 615 -33.23 1.12 -3.23
C GLU A 615 -33.05 2.56 -3.73
N ARG A 616 -33.45 2.86 -4.98
CA ARG A 616 -33.39 4.22 -5.54
C ARG A 616 -34.20 5.22 -4.70
N LYS A 617 -35.42 4.85 -4.28
CA LYS A 617 -36.27 5.70 -3.43
C LYS A 617 -35.63 5.95 -2.05
N VAL A 618 -35.06 4.91 -1.43
CA VAL A 618 -34.36 5.03 -0.14
C VAL A 618 -33.13 5.92 -0.28
N ARG A 619 -32.32 5.72 -1.33
CA ARG A 619 -31.11 6.51 -1.59
C ARG A 619 -31.41 7.98 -1.87
N GLN A 620 -32.48 8.27 -2.62
CA GLN A 620 -32.94 9.65 -2.82
C GLN A 620 -33.35 10.30 -1.50
N LYS A 621 -34.12 9.60 -0.66
CA LYS A 621 -34.49 10.10 0.68
C LYS A 621 -33.27 10.38 1.55
N ALA A 622 -32.30 9.45 1.57
CA ALA A 622 -31.06 9.61 2.32
C ALA A 622 -30.22 10.79 1.80
N GLN A 623 -30.13 10.99 0.48
CA GLN A 623 -29.44 12.15 -0.11
C GLN A 623 -30.13 13.48 0.23
N THR A 624 -31.47 13.53 0.19
CA THR A 624 -32.23 14.72 0.59
C THR A 624 -32.12 15.01 2.09
N GLN A 625 -31.90 13.98 2.92
CA GLN A 625 -31.67 14.13 4.36
C GLN A 625 -30.23 14.58 4.65
N ALA A 626 -29.23 13.99 3.99
CA ALA A 626 -27.83 14.39 4.10
C ALA A 626 -27.57 15.83 3.60
N GLN A 627 -28.36 16.33 2.65
CA GLN A 627 -28.31 17.75 2.22
C GLN A 627 -28.91 18.73 3.24
N LYS A 628 -29.65 18.24 4.25
CA LYS A 628 -30.25 19.06 5.31
C LYS A 628 -29.42 19.10 6.59
N GLU A 629 -28.44 18.21 6.73
CA GLU A 629 -27.51 18.19 7.86
C GLU A 629 -26.25 18.98 7.47
N LEU A 630 -25.84 19.94 8.31
CA LEU A 630 -24.59 20.70 8.15
C LEU A 630 -23.39 19.74 8.13
N PRO A 631 -22.26 20.10 7.47
CA PRO A 631 -21.13 19.20 7.33
C PRO A 631 -20.59 18.80 8.71
N VAL A 632 -20.71 17.51 9.01
CA VAL A 632 -20.13 16.86 10.19
C VAL A 632 -18.61 16.76 9.98
N ASP A 633 -17.86 16.98 11.05
CA ASP A 633 -16.41 16.88 11.11
C ASP A 633 -15.94 15.49 10.64
N GLU A 634 -15.31 15.43 9.46
CA GLU A 634 -15.00 14.19 8.73
C GLU A 634 -13.84 13.38 9.36
N ASP A 635 -13.19 13.93 10.39
CA ASP A 635 -12.06 13.31 11.10
C ASP A 635 -12.47 12.18 12.07
N GLU A 636 -13.73 12.11 12.50
CA GLU A 636 -14.21 11.00 13.34
C GLU A 636 -14.61 9.77 12.52
N GLU A 637 -15.17 9.94 11.32
CA GLU A 637 -15.69 8.82 10.51
C GLU A 637 -14.57 7.93 9.94
N MET A 638 -13.38 8.49 9.72
CA MET A 638 -12.22 7.74 9.22
C MET A 638 -11.55 6.87 10.28
N LYS A 639 -11.78 7.17 11.59
CA LYS A 639 -11.30 6.32 12.68
C LYS A 639 -12.11 5.03 12.79
N ASP A 640 -13.42 5.08 12.54
CA ASP A 640 -14.32 3.95 12.74
C ASP A 640 -14.30 2.93 11.58
N LEU A 641 -13.85 3.31 10.38
CA LEU A 641 -13.86 2.43 9.19
C LEU A 641 -12.57 1.61 8.98
N LEU A 642 -11.52 1.81 9.79
CA LEU A 642 -10.20 1.19 9.60
C LEU A 642 -9.72 0.27 10.74
N ASP A 643 -10.56 0.01 11.75
CA ASP A 643 -10.26 -0.89 12.88
C ASP A 643 -10.47 -2.39 12.59
N PHE A 644 -10.06 -2.86 11.39
CA PHE A 644 -9.94 -4.30 11.11
C PHE A 644 -8.49 -4.82 11.20
N ALA A 645 -7.63 -4.10 11.93
CA ALA A 645 -6.42 -4.65 12.53
C ALA A 645 -6.37 -4.27 14.01
N ASP A 646 -6.34 -5.29 14.86
CA ASP A 646 -6.24 -5.27 16.33
C ASP A 646 -7.50 -4.95 17.15
N ILE A 647 -8.26 -6.01 17.46
CA ILE A 647 -9.06 -6.06 18.69
C ILE A 647 -8.10 -5.97 19.88
N THR A 648 -7.96 -4.78 20.44
CA THR A 648 -7.49 -4.61 21.82
C THR A 648 -8.45 -3.71 22.58
N TYR A 649 -9.02 -4.29 23.63
CA TYR A 649 -9.91 -3.72 24.65
C TYR A 649 -9.89 -2.19 24.78
N VAL A 650 -10.99 -1.56 24.36
CA VAL A 650 -11.34 -0.18 24.73
C VAL A 650 -11.84 -0.19 26.18
N LYS A 651 -11.25 0.66 27.04
CA LYS A 651 -11.89 1.09 28.29
C LYS A 651 -12.04 2.60 28.28
N HIS A 652 -13.28 3.01 28.54
CA HIS A 652 -13.81 4.37 28.50
C HIS A 652 -13.00 5.41 29.29
N LYS A 653 -12.84 6.58 28.66
CA LYS A 653 -12.57 7.86 29.32
C LYS A 653 -13.82 8.34 30.05
N THR A 654 -13.70 8.63 31.34
CA THR A 654 -14.52 9.64 32.03
C THR A 654 -13.60 10.78 32.42
N GLY A 655 -13.89 11.97 31.88
CA GLY A 655 -13.18 13.20 32.21
C GLY A 655 -13.73 13.82 33.49
N VAL A 656 -12.84 14.25 34.38
CA VAL A 656 -13.10 15.31 35.36
C VAL A 656 -11.88 16.25 35.35
N SER A 657 -12.17 17.53 35.13
CA SER A 657 -11.26 18.66 35.11
C SER A 657 -10.82 19.06 36.52
N ILE A 658 -9.51 19.19 36.78
CA ILE A 658 -8.98 19.98 37.92
C ILE A 658 -7.68 20.71 37.48
N LYS A 659 -7.69 22.03 37.65
CA LYS A 659 -6.57 22.99 37.52
C LYS A 659 -5.48 22.76 38.58
N GLY A 660 -4.21 23.03 38.26
CA GLY A 660 -3.24 23.51 39.28
C GLY A 660 -1.74 23.30 39.02
N ARG A 661 -1.05 24.41 38.68
CA ARG A 661 0.30 24.89 39.09
C ARG A 661 1.56 23.98 39.07
N SER A 662 2.54 24.47 38.29
CA SER A 662 4.01 24.63 38.47
C SER A 662 4.78 23.85 39.55
N GLY A 663 5.99 23.40 39.19
CA GLY A 663 7.14 23.31 40.12
C GLY A 663 8.25 22.36 39.71
N LEU A 664 9.47 22.89 39.57
CA LEU A 664 10.78 22.24 39.39
C LEU A 664 11.13 21.19 40.48
N ALA A 665 11.92 20.15 40.14
CA ALA A 665 13.20 19.77 40.80
C ALA A 665 13.73 18.35 40.43
N GLN A 666 14.95 18.32 39.88
CA GLN A 666 16.14 17.51 40.23
C GLN A 666 16.05 16.03 40.69
N MET A 667 16.51 15.13 39.80
CA MET A 667 17.65 14.19 39.91
C MET A 667 17.95 13.35 41.20
N VAL A 668 18.09 12.02 40.99
CA VAL A 668 19.07 11.04 41.56
C VAL A 668 18.56 9.85 42.45
N THR A 669 18.84 8.64 41.92
CA THR A 669 19.08 7.28 42.51
C THR A 669 18.03 6.40 43.21
N THR A 670 17.76 5.25 42.56
CA THR A 670 17.61 3.85 43.03
C THR A 670 16.90 3.52 44.35
N ALA A 671 15.70 2.90 44.25
CA ALA A 671 15.26 1.86 45.18
C ALA A 671 14.17 0.94 44.57
N ARG A 672 14.29 -0.34 44.93
CA ARG A 672 13.47 -1.53 44.61
C ARG A 672 11.95 -1.36 44.47
N SER A 673 11.44 -1.98 43.41
CA SER A 673 10.15 -2.67 43.24
C SER A 673 9.07 -2.50 44.32
N SER A 674 8.04 -1.72 44.02
CA SER A 674 6.76 -1.68 44.73
C SER A 674 5.59 -1.92 43.75
N ALA A 675 5.50 -3.14 43.21
CA ALA A 675 4.38 -3.56 42.37
C ALA A 675 3.55 -4.79 42.85
N PRO A 676 3.36 -5.12 44.16
CA PRO A 676 2.48 -6.25 44.50
C PRO A 676 1.04 -5.86 44.89
N SER A 677 0.71 -4.61 45.21
CA SER A 677 -0.56 -4.29 45.90
C SER A 677 -1.76 -3.99 44.98
N ILE A 678 -1.55 -3.66 43.70
CA ILE A 678 -2.63 -3.29 42.77
C ILE A 678 -3.17 -4.49 41.97
N SER A 679 -2.33 -5.49 41.65
CA SER A 679 -2.76 -6.66 40.86
C SER A 679 -3.68 -7.59 41.64
N ALA A 680 -3.45 -7.78 42.95
CA ALA A 680 -4.26 -8.66 43.79
C ALA A 680 -5.71 -8.17 43.93
N SER A 681 -5.93 -6.85 43.95
CA SER A 681 -7.27 -6.23 44.02
C SER A 681 -8.06 -6.39 42.71
N TYR A 682 -7.40 -6.17 41.58
CA TYR A 682 -8.02 -6.32 40.25
C TYR A 682 -8.37 -7.76 39.93
N THR A 683 -7.53 -8.71 40.34
CA THR A 683 -7.73 -10.14 40.10
C THR A 683 -8.92 -10.66 40.90
N ARG A 684 -9.07 -10.23 42.16
CA ARG A 684 -10.26 -10.56 42.98
C ARG A 684 -11.54 -9.97 42.41
N LEU A 685 -11.51 -8.71 41.95
CA LEU A 685 -12.68 -8.07 41.34
C LEU A 685 -13.08 -8.77 40.04
N PHE A 686 -12.12 -9.16 39.21
CA PHE A 686 -12.35 -9.91 37.98
C PHE A 686 -12.97 -11.29 38.23
N LEU A 687 -12.49 -12.03 39.23
CA LEU A 687 -13.05 -13.32 39.62
C LEU A 687 -14.48 -13.20 40.16
N ILE A 688 -14.75 -12.20 41.01
CA ILE A 688 -16.10 -11.95 41.54
C ILE A 688 -17.08 -11.61 40.40
N LEU A 689 -16.65 -10.79 39.43
CA LEU A 689 -17.51 -10.42 38.30
C LEU A 689 -17.82 -11.63 37.39
N ASN A 690 -16.83 -12.47 37.11
CA ASN A 690 -17.02 -13.65 36.27
C ASN A 690 -17.90 -14.69 36.97
N ILE A 691 -17.74 -14.89 38.27
CA ILE A 691 -18.61 -15.78 39.06
C ILE A 691 -20.05 -15.25 39.05
N ALA A 692 -20.25 -13.94 39.24
CA ALA A 692 -21.58 -13.33 39.18
C ALA A 692 -22.25 -13.49 37.80
N ILE A 693 -21.50 -13.25 36.72
CA ILE A 693 -21.99 -13.42 35.33
C ILE A 693 -22.33 -14.89 35.07
N PHE A 694 -21.52 -15.83 35.55
CA PHE A 694 -21.79 -17.26 35.43
C PHE A 694 -23.11 -17.65 36.10
N PHE A 695 -23.36 -17.20 37.33
CA PHE A 695 -24.63 -17.48 38.03
C PHE A 695 -25.85 -16.83 37.36
N VAL A 696 -25.70 -15.63 36.79
CA VAL A 696 -26.76 -14.96 36.03
C VAL A 696 -27.08 -15.72 34.73
N MET A 697 -26.05 -16.15 33.99
CA MET A 697 -26.22 -16.97 32.78
C MET A 697 -26.82 -18.34 33.10
N LEU A 698 -26.43 -18.95 34.21
CA LEU A 698 -26.99 -20.19 34.72
C LEU A 698 -28.48 -20.04 35.07
N ALA A 699 -28.87 -18.96 35.76
CA ALA A 699 -30.26 -18.67 36.10
C ALA A 699 -31.12 -18.41 34.85
N MET A 700 -30.57 -17.68 33.85
CA MET A 700 -31.24 -17.46 32.57
C MET A 700 -31.40 -18.75 31.76
N GLN A 701 -30.40 -19.65 31.77
CA GLN A 701 -30.51 -20.92 31.08
C GLN A 701 -31.49 -21.88 31.77
N LEU A 702 -31.50 -21.94 33.11
CA LEU A 702 -32.43 -22.78 33.87
C LEU A 702 -33.90 -22.35 33.69
N THR A 703 -34.16 -21.04 33.62
CA THR A 703 -35.50 -20.50 33.34
C THR A 703 -35.93 -20.74 31.89
N TYR A 704 -35.01 -20.72 30.93
CA TYR A 704 -35.31 -21.04 29.52
C TYR A 704 -35.55 -22.54 29.27
N PHE A 705 -34.87 -23.42 30.02
CA PHE A 705 -34.94 -24.88 29.85
C PHE A 705 -36.10 -25.58 30.57
N GLN A 706 -36.84 -24.90 31.45
CA GLN A 706 -38.12 -25.42 31.99
C GLN A 706 -39.16 -25.73 30.89
N LYS A 707 -38.97 -25.23 29.66
CA LYS A 707 -39.85 -25.47 28.50
C LYS A 707 -39.42 -26.60 27.54
N ALA A 708 -38.31 -27.31 27.79
CA ALA A 708 -37.79 -28.33 26.85
C ALA A 708 -37.94 -29.79 27.35
N LYS A 709 -38.53 -30.65 26.51
CA LYS A 709 -39.11 -31.98 26.83
C LYS A 709 -38.16 -33.19 26.90
N ARG A 710 -36.82 -33.06 27.03
CA ARG A 710 -35.93 -34.25 27.05
C ARG A 710 -34.89 -34.27 28.18
N LEU A 711 -35.04 -35.26 29.06
CA LEU A 711 -34.29 -35.51 30.30
C LEU A 711 -32.77 -35.70 30.13
N HIS A 712 -32.31 -36.15 28.95
CA HIS A 712 -30.90 -36.51 28.73
C HIS A 712 -30.00 -35.29 28.46
N GLY A 713 -30.52 -34.26 27.78
CA GLY A 713 -29.80 -32.99 27.56
C GLY A 713 -29.61 -32.19 28.84
N GLN A 714 -30.59 -32.27 29.77
CA GLN A 714 -30.51 -31.65 31.08
C GLN A 714 -29.39 -32.26 31.93
N ARG A 715 -29.23 -33.59 31.96
CA ARG A 715 -28.16 -34.26 32.72
C ARG A 715 -26.75 -33.90 32.26
N CYS A 716 -26.54 -33.79 30.94
CA CYS A 716 -25.25 -33.40 30.37
C CYS A 716 -24.91 -31.94 30.70
N LEU A 717 -25.91 -31.04 30.63
CA LEU A 717 -25.77 -29.64 31.01
C LEU A 717 -25.45 -29.49 32.50
N TYR A 718 -26.16 -30.20 33.38
CA TYR A 718 -25.89 -30.18 34.82
C TYR A 718 -24.49 -30.71 35.16
N ALA A 719 -24.00 -31.73 34.44
CA ALA A 719 -22.65 -32.25 34.62
C ALA A 719 -21.58 -31.21 34.22
N ILE A 720 -21.76 -30.53 33.08
CA ILE A 720 -20.83 -29.47 32.64
C ILE A 720 -20.81 -28.30 33.64
N LEU A 721 -21.99 -27.87 34.10
CA LEU A 721 -22.11 -26.79 35.08
C LEU A 721 -21.50 -27.14 36.45
N LEU A 722 -21.60 -28.41 36.87
CA LEU A 722 -20.98 -28.88 38.10
C LEU A 722 -19.44 -28.86 37.98
N VAL A 723 -18.91 -29.26 36.83
CA VAL A 723 -17.46 -29.23 36.54
C VAL A 723 -16.93 -27.81 36.51
N ASP A 724 -17.61 -26.89 35.81
CA ASP A 724 -17.23 -25.47 35.77
C ASP A 724 -17.27 -24.82 37.15
N SER A 725 -18.30 -25.15 37.95
CA SER A 725 -18.42 -24.66 39.32
C SER A 725 -17.28 -25.19 40.21
N CYS A 726 -16.87 -26.44 40.04
CA CYS A 726 -15.72 -27.01 40.74
C CYS A 726 -14.41 -26.33 40.36
N ILE A 727 -14.20 -26.04 39.06
CA ILE A 727 -13.00 -25.35 38.56
C ILE A 727 -12.92 -23.92 39.13
N LEU A 728 -14.04 -23.20 39.17
CA LEU A 728 -14.12 -21.84 39.74
C LEU A 728 -13.85 -21.85 41.26
N LEU A 729 -14.39 -22.82 41.99
CA LEU A 729 -14.12 -23.01 43.43
C LEU A 729 -12.65 -23.36 43.70
N TRP A 730 -12.04 -24.17 42.83
CA TRP A 730 -10.64 -24.56 42.95
C TRP A 730 -9.70 -23.38 42.68
N LEU A 731 -9.99 -22.56 41.67
CA LEU A 731 -9.29 -21.31 41.38
C LEU A 731 -9.44 -20.29 42.52
N TYR A 732 -10.64 -20.18 43.10
CA TYR A 732 -10.88 -19.30 44.26
C TYR A 732 -10.10 -19.77 45.50
N SER A 733 -10.10 -21.07 45.79
CA SER A 733 -9.36 -21.65 46.92
C SER A 733 -7.84 -21.52 46.74
N SER A 734 -7.33 -21.69 45.52
CA SER A 734 -5.90 -21.56 45.23
C SER A 734 -5.40 -20.11 45.36
N CYS A 735 -6.22 -19.12 44.98
CA CYS A 735 -5.88 -17.70 45.13
C CYS A 735 -6.04 -17.18 46.58
N SER A 736 -6.57 -17.99 47.50
CA SER A 736 -6.71 -17.66 48.92
C SER A 736 -5.47 -18.02 49.77
N GLN A 737 -4.57 -18.89 49.28
CA GLN A 737 -3.47 -19.44 50.09
C GLN A 737 -2.05 -19.00 49.65
N SER A 738 -1.89 -18.39 48.47
CA SER A 738 -0.62 -17.79 48.04
C SER A 738 -0.90 -16.52 47.24
N GLN A 739 0.01 -15.53 47.31
CA GLN A 739 -0.09 -14.30 46.52
C GLN A 739 -0.33 -14.64 45.04
N CYS A 740 -1.51 -14.25 44.54
CA CYS A 740 -1.81 -14.19 43.11
C CYS A 740 -0.96 -13.06 42.46
#